data_AF-A0A8H7L5H5-F1
#
_entry.id   AF-A0A8H7L5H5-F1
#
_cell.length_a   1.000
_cell.length_b   1.000
_cell.length_c   1.000
_cell.angle_alpha   90.00
_cell.angle_beta   90.00
_cell.angle_gamma   90.00
#
_symmetry.space_group_name_H-M   'P 1'
#
loop_
_entity.id
_entity.type
_entity.pdbx_description
1 polymer ?
#
loop_
_entity_poly.entity_id
_entity_poly.type
_entity_poly.pdbx_seq_one_letter_code
_entity_poly.pdbx_strand_id
1 'polypeptide(L)'
;MLLDHELLLHLLILALGIAGYLRMRGLPESGAAHEPAPSPAKGVMPPDEADESDGEVAAVNETLAPPGNTNIPFHETIKSSDEIVAINHEVGGLRGHVRAQPAGPYKDDISCDNTVIDRSTAFLDIGQQEKAFVANTEATTLLRVVHDSPTFNTVGTSGGRIINVNGPYITGDEGTVAKILRILPYADGASWDPHLTCLPGTRVSVLSIIEAWAQYADSERVYWMKGVAGSGKSAILHTIAQMLQRAGRLGSAFFFSRDTTSRNTPSTLFTTIARDLASLHPSTAASIARALEAEPALVSASLSRQFDALILGPSRHLPCDRPIVLIIDALDESISHDLDTVLLAILRDKAPQLPPQLRILIASRPTSTIEEYLSGRSHVMTHSIDIFSAENSRDIAAYVDAQLRDKAILTKMGLTTPDETMIRNLQKSAEGLFVWAVTVCNFLRTAYKPTKKLQALLSKAVQHLPPERKIDQLYAAILAECGDWEDADFRKDYDLVMGTIVAAKRPLSLAAVRALHDGSQELDPEQLLQRFGSVLIGFRDPSQPIRILHLSFKEFITDRAAHDDSTKHFYISEKAHSARLAELCIKTLNRELTKPIAGTGYLTEDSEDIPGIPRIMGASEQVVYGSAHWTDHLPDVEELQMIRSHVITLISHHFFTWIEIAASTDVFRGSLAIRQWLQQRIPELDHYFQQRSHAPAMSALSSRLAHEARPEEALLAAQETLGLWRARVPERPAEHNNQIAIALADLSDRLATLGRAQDALGPVQEAVGLYRTLAAQWPGSYNTALAAALHGLSQCLSALGRAREALSANQELVDLQRTRAAEQPAEYRADLAAGLSSLSVRLSALGRAQEALSASEESVDLYRTLAAERPAEYNAGFAVTLGNLSNHLLAIDRAKDALAAARESVDLHRALAAARPAAHNAGLATALNSLSVHLGGLDRAQEAVAAAQESVDLLRALAAGRPAAHNAGLAMVLNSLSILLLAFGQTRDARAAAAESAGLLRALAEERPAAHNAGLAIVLNNLSYCLVDLGRREEALGVILEAVALRRALAAEQPALYMRPLMEILASLATVLDDLGLEGSGQVAREAAALRGALERERHRG
;
A
#
# COMPACT_ATOMS: atom_id res chain seq x y z
N MET A 1 13.17 -40.59 -27.17
CA MET A 1 12.11 -41.30 -26.41
C MET A 1 11.98 -40.60 -25.06
N LEU A 2 10.78 -40.63 -24.47
CA LEU A 2 10.41 -39.92 -23.24
C LEU A 2 10.52 -38.40 -23.34
N LEU A 3 9.38 -37.80 -23.64
CA LEU A 3 9.02 -36.40 -23.45
C LEU A 3 7.50 -36.42 -23.22
N ASP A 4 7.01 -35.72 -22.20
CA ASP A 4 5.83 -36.22 -21.47
C ASP A 4 4.46 -36.04 -22.11
N HIS A 5 3.60 -37.05 -21.93
CA HIS A 5 2.22 -37.06 -22.42
C HIS A 5 1.31 -36.04 -21.72
N GLU A 6 1.65 -35.57 -20.53
CA GLU A 6 0.81 -34.64 -19.75
C GLU A 6 0.69 -33.25 -20.40
N LEU A 7 1.74 -32.78 -21.08
CA LEU A 7 1.72 -31.50 -21.77
C LEU A 7 0.73 -31.52 -22.95
N LEU A 8 0.67 -32.67 -23.65
CA LEU A 8 -0.28 -32.90 -24.74
C LEU A 8 -1.72 -32.95 -24.22
N LEU A 9 -1.94 -33.55 -23.03
CA LEU A 9 -3.24 -33.63 -22.38
C LEU A 9 -3.75 -32.25 -21.95
N HIS A 10 -2.89 -31.40 -21.36
CA HIS A 10 -3.24 -30.03 -20.98
C HIS A 10 -3.60 -29.16 -22.20
N LEU A 11 -2.85 -29.29 -23.31
CA LEU A 11 -3.16 -28.60 -24.57
C LEU A 11 -4.49 -29.07 -25.18
N LEU A 12 -4.81 -30.36 -25.09
CA LEU A 12 -6.11 -30.90 -25.51
C LEU A 12 -7.27 -30.39 -24.65
N ILE A 13 -7.08 -30.28 -23.33
CA ILE A 13 -8.08 -29.73 -22.41
C ILE A 13 -8.32 -28.24 -22.69
N LEU A 14 -7.26 -27.45 -22.94
CA LEU A 14 -7.41 -26.05 -23.36
C LEU A 14 -8.17 -25.90 -24.68
N ALA A 15 -7.82 -26.72 -25.69
CA ALA A 15 -8.47 -26.69 -27.00
C ALA A 15 -9.96 -27.06 -26.92
N LEU A 16 -10.32 -28.06 -26.11
CA LEU A 16 -11.71 -28.45 -25.86
C LEU A 16 -12.48 -27.38 -25.08
N GLY A 17 -11.85 -26.71 -24.12
CA GLY A 17 -12.44 -25.58 -23.40
C GLY A 17 -12.78 -24.41 -24.32
N ILE A 18 -11.87 -24.03 -25.22
CA ILE A 18 -12.08 -22.95 -26.21
C ILE A 18 -13.19 -23.34 -27.21
N ALA A 19 -13.20 -24.60 -27.69
CA ALA A 19 -14.27 -25.10 -28.55
C ALA A 19 -15.65 -25.09 -27.86
N GLY A 20 -15.71 -25.41 -26.56
CA GLY A 20 -16.92 -25.32 -25.76
C GLY A 20 -17.43 -23.88 -25.59
N TYR A 21 -16.51 -22.94 -25.32
CA TYR A 21 -16.83 -21.51 -25.15
C TYR A 21 -17.42 -20.89 -26.43
N LEU A 22 -16.80 -21.18 -27.58
CA LEU A 22 -17.26 -20.68 -28.88
C LEU A 22 -18.63 -21.26 -29.29
N ARG A 23 -18.98 -22.47 -28.85
CA ARG A 23 -20.27 -23.11 -29.17
C ARG A 23 -21.47 -22.51 -28.41
N MET A 24 -21.26 -21.70 -27.37
CA MET A 24 -22.34 -21.05 -26.61
C MET A 24 -22.76 -19.67 -27.14
N ARG A 25 -22.01 -19.06 -28.07
CA ARG A 25 -22.46 -17.86 -28.81
C ARG A 25 -22.82 -18.24 -30.23
N GLY A 26 -24.09 -18.62 -30.44
CA GLY A 26 -24.62 -19.01 -31.75
C GLY A 26 -24.62 -17.88 -32.77
N LEU A 27 -23.55 -17.77 -33.55
CA LEU A 27 -23.45 -17.00 -34.79
C LEU A 27 -22.91 -17.92 -35.90
N PRO A 28 -23.41 -17.85 -37.15
CA PRO A 28 -23.05 -18.82 -38.19
C PRO A 28 -21.63 -18.64 -38.74
N GLU A 29 -21.00 -19.74 -39.12
CA GLU A 29 -19.69 -19.73 -39.79
C GLU A 29 -19.80 -19.18 -41.23
N SER A 30 -18.80 -18.40 -41.64
CA SER A 30 -18.74 -17.79 -42.97
C SER A 30 -18.18 -18.76 -44.02
N GLY A 31 -19.04 -19.29 -44.90
CA GLY A 31 -18.62 -19.99 -46.11
C GLY A 31 -18.30 -19.01 -47.24
N ALA A 32 -17.07 -19.03 -47.76
CA ALA A 32 -16.64 -18.16 -48.87
C ALA A 32 -16.53 -18.94 -50.20
N ALA A 33 -17.08 -18.40 -51.29
CA ALA A 33 -16.43 -18.29 -52.61
C ALA A 33 -17.39 -17.80 -53.73
N HIS A 34 -16.79 -17.19 -54.76
CA HIS A 34 -17.27 -16.97 -56.14
C HIS A 34 -18.41 -15.96 -56.45
N GLU A 35 -18.03 -14.94 -57.22
CA GLU A 35 -18.80 -14.26 -58.29
C GLU A 35 -19.38 -15.26 -59.33
N PRO A 36 -20.39 -14.91 -60.16
CA PRO A 36 -20.69 -13.55 -60.67
C PRO A 36 -22.18 -13.12 -60.79
N ALA A 37 -22.36 -11.88 -61.25
CA ALA A 37 -23.60 -11.32 -61.82
C ALA A 37 -24.00 -12.02 -63.16
N PRO A 38 -25.25 -11.95 -63.69
CA PRO A 38 -26.16 -10.78 -63.65
C PRO A 38 -27.69 -11.05 -63.43
N SER A 39 -28.48 -9.98 -63.60
CA SER A 39 -29.95 -9.82 -63.52
C SER A 39 -30.70 -10.41 -64.76
N PRO A 40 -32.05 -10.30 -64.97
CA PRO A 40 -33.07 -9.45 -64.31
C PRO A 40 -34.52 -10.01 -64.14
N ALA A 41 -35.48 -9.10 -63.84
CA ALA A 41 -36.96 -9.16 -64.05
C ALA A 41 -37.85 -9.81 -62.94
N LYS A 42 -39.14 -9.46 -62.73
CA LYS A 42 -40.01 -8.29 -63.08
C LYS A 42 -41.34 -8.33 -62.27
N GLY A 43 -41.99 -7.19 -62.01
CA GLY A 43 -43.38 -7.06 -61.48
C GLY A 43 -43.48 -6.22 -60.17
N VAL A 44 -44.18 -5.09 -59.98
CA VAL A 44 -45.41 -4.45 -60.59
C VAL A 44 -46.70 -5.15 -60.11
N MET A 45 -47.67 -4.53 -59.38
CA MET A 45 -47.93 -3.13 -58.95
C MET A 45 -48.74 -3.07 -57.59
N PRO A 46 -49.03 -1.87 -57.00
CA PRO A 46 -49.76 -1.65 -55.72
C PRO A 46 -51.29 -1.41 -55.93
N PRO A 47 -52.08 -0.67 -55.08
CA PRO A 47 -51.93 0.77 -54.75
C PRO A 47 -52.18 1.23 -53.28
N ASP A 48 -51.60 2.40 -52.93
CA ASP A 48 -52.17 3.65 -52.35
C ASP A 48 -52.97 3.59 -51.00
N GLU A 49 -52.67 4.40 -49.96
CA GLU A 49 -52.92 5.86 -49.71
C GLU A 49 -54.42 6.24 -49.55
N ALA A 50 -54.87 7.09 -48.61
CA ALA A 50 -54.19 7.87 -47.56
C ALA A 50 -54.89 7.71 -46.15
N ASP A 51 -55.29 8.67 -45.28
CA ASP A 51 -55.37 10.15 -45.34
C ASP A 51 -55.49 10.85 -43.94
N GLU A 52 -55.58 12.19 -43.94
CA GLU A 52 -55.91 13.21 -42.91
C GLU A 52 -57.19 12.97 -42.02
N SER A 53 -57.51 13.68 -40.91
CA SER A 53 -56.85 14.70 -40.02
C SER A 53 -57.71 14.96 -38.73
N ASP A 54 -57.12 15.59 -37.71
CA ASP A 54 -57.65 16.46 -36.60
C ASP A 54 -59.09 16.38 -36.02
N GLY A 55 -59.21 16.58 -34.69
CA GLY A 55 -60.48 16.83 -33.98
C GLY A 55 -60.35 17.12 -32.46
N GLU A 56 -61.09 18.13 -31.95
CA GLU A 56 -60.91 18.72 -30.59
C GLU A 56 -61.98 18.34 -29.52
N VAL A 57 -61.52 18.20 -28.26
CA VAL A 57 -62.06 18.75 -26.97
C VAL A 57 -63.51 18.45 -26.46
N ALA A 58 -63.63 18.35 -25.12
CA ALA A 58 -64.83 18.25 -24.24
C ALA A 58 -65.58 16.88 -24.22
N ALA A 59 -65.86 16.20 -23.09
CA ALA A 59 -66.57 16.56 -21.82
C ALA A 59 -68.11 16.62 -22.00
N VAL A 60 -69.01 16.15 -21.10
CA VAL A 60 -69.10 16.19 -19.61
C VAL A 60 -70.05 15.07 -19.06
N ASN A 61 -69.83 14.58 -17.82
CA ASN A 61 -70.75 13.78 -16.93
C ASN A 61 -71.23 12.37 -17.39
N GLU A 62 -71.60 11.39 -16.53
CA GLU A 62 -71.67 11.26 -15.05
C GLU A 62 -71.46 9.74 -14.65
N THR A 63 -71.84 9.10 -13.52
CA THR A 63 -72.75 9.37 -12.36
C THR A 63 -72.34 8.56 -11.09
N LEU A 64 -72.81 8.97 -9.91
CA LEU A 64 -73.10 8.18 -8.67
C LEU A 64 -71.96 7.44 -7.89
N ALA A 65 -71.92 7.74 -6.57
CA ALA A 65 -71.28 7.00 -5.47
C ALA A 65 -72.40 6.48 -4.50
N PRO A 66 -72.22 6.11 -3.19
CA PRO A 66 -71.06 5.96 -2.28
C PRO A 66 -71.07 4.55 -1.58
N PRO A 67 -70.60 4.27 -0.32
CA PRO A 67 -69.71 4.97 0.65
C PRO A 67 -68.51 4.11 1.16
N GLY A 68 -67.58 4.58 2.02
CA GLY A 68 -67.28 5.95 2.48
C GLY A 68 -66.59 6.05 3.86
N ASN A 69 -65.62 6.98 4.00
CA ASN A 69 -64.99 7.54 5.23
C ASN A 69 -64.19 6.57 6.16
N THR A 70 -63.17 7.00 6.94
CA THR A 70 -62.76 8.32 7.49
C THR A 70 -61.22 8.52 7.50
N ASN A 71 -60.63 9.66 7.91
CA ASN A 71 -60.72 11.02 7.34
C ASN A 71 -59.64 11.97 7.93
N ILE A 72 -58.97 12.78 7.08
CA ILE A 72 -58.59 14.22 7.31
C ILE A 72 -57.59 14.61 8.46
N PRO A 73 -56.67 15.61 8.29
CA PRO A 73 -56.09 16.19 7.05
C PRO A 73 -54.56 16.47 7.09
N PHE A 74 -54.02 16.94 5.95
CA PHE A 74 -52.81 17.78 5.82
C PHE A 74 -53.25 19.20 5.36
N HIS A 75 -52.44 20.25 5.58
CA HIS A 75 -52.41 21.39 4.64
C HIS A 75 -51.14 22.26 4.74
N GLU A 76 -50.98 23.10 3.72
CA GLU A 76 -49.79 23.73 3.17
C GLU A 76 -49.30 25.04 3.82
N THR A 77 -47.98 25.13 3.96
CA THR A 77 -47.07 26.13 3.33
C THR A 77 -47.20 27.67 3.58
N ILE A 78 -46.03 28.33 3.50
CA ILE A 78 -45.72 29.77 3.40
C ILE A 78 -45.90 30.64 4.67
N LYS A 79 -44.79 30.98 5.36
CA LYS A 79 -44.15 32.33 5.36
C LYS A 79 -42.95 32.47 6.32
N SER A 80 -42.12 33.48 5.99
CA SER A 80 -41.16 34.20 6.85
C SER A 80 -40.20 33.42 7.75
N SER A 81 -38.92 33.49 7.39
CA SER A 81 -37.84 33.60 8.39
C SER A 81 -38.09 34.83 9.28
N ASP A 82 -38.05 34.66 10.59
CA ASP A 82 -37.41 35.56 11.56
C ASP A 82 -37.58 35.00 13.00
N GLU A 83 -36.58 35.29 13.85
CA GLU A 83 -36.51 35.16 15.32
C GLU A 83 -37.35 34.09 16.07
N ILE A 84 -36.64 33.23 16.85
CA ILE A 84 -36.85 33.15 18.30
C ILE A 84 -35.61 32.56 19.03
N VAL A 85 -35.36 33.04 20.24
CA VAL A 85 -34.23 32.67 21.13
C VAL A 85 -34.80 32.20 22.48
N ALA A 86 -34.01 31.40 23.22
CA ALA A 86 -34.38 30.73 24.49
C ALA A 86 -35.31 29.50 24.27
N ILE A 87 -35.34 28.48 25.13
CA ILE A 87 -35.08 28.48 26.59
C ILE A 87 -34.15 27.33 27.01
N ASN A 88 -33.11 27.65 27.78
CA ASN A 88 -32.82 27.00 29.06
C ASN A 88 -31.81 27.81 29.87
N HIS A 89 -32.10 27.99 31.16
CA HIS A 89 -31.28 28.75 32.11
C HIS A 89 -31.52 28.20 33.53
N GLU A 90 -30.63 28.54 34.47
CA GLU A 90 -30.43 27.91 35.80
C GLU A 90 -29.56 26.64 35.72
N VAL A 91 -28.58 26.42 36.61
CA VAL A 91 -28.31 27.03 37.93
C VAL A 91 -26.86 27.59 37.97
N GLY A 92 -26.53 28.56 38.84
CA GLY A 92 -25.13 28.65 39.31
C GLY A 92 -24.60 29.98 39.88
N GLY A 93 -24.64 31.07 39.12
CA GLY A 93 -24.42 32.43 39.62
C GLY A 93 -22.97 32.96 39.83
N LEU A 94 -22.91 34.29 40.02
CA LEU A 94 -21.77 35.15 40.46
C LEU A 94 -20.56 35.24 39.49
N ARG A 95 -20.50 36.17 38.52
CA ARG A 95 -20.47 37.67 38.52
C ARG A 95 -19.11 38.32 38.86
N GLY A 96 -18.62 39.16 37.92
CA GLY A 96 -17.50 40.10 38.04
C GLY A 96 -16.83 40.34 36.68
N HIS A 97 -17.39 41.14 35.76
CA HIS A 97 -17.22 42.61 35.63
C HIS A 97 -15.74 43.07 35.41
N VAL A 98 -15.41 43.90 34.39
CA VAL A 98 -16.19 44.42 33.23
C VAL A 98 -15.27 45.04 32.15
N ARG A 99 -15.67 44.97 30.86
CA ARG A 99 -15.29 45.77 29.65
C ARG A 99 -13.83 46.16 29.33
N ALA A 100 -13.46 46.00 28.06
CA ALA A 100 -12.41 46.79 27.36
C ALA A 100 -12.91 48.22 27.03
N GLN A 101 -12.05 49.25 26.87
CA GLN A 101 -11.38 49.73 25.63
C GLN A 101 -10.84 51.17 25.92
N PRO A 102 -10.12 51.88 25.02
CA PRO A 102 -9.02 51.50 24.11
C PRO A 102 -7.84 52.54 24.13
N ALA A 103 -6.90 52.41 23.17
CA ALA A 103 -5.93 53.42 22.69
C ALA A 103 -4.71 53.81 23.59
N GLY A 104 -3.59 54.11 22.92
CA GLY A 104 -2.36 54.73 23.47
C GLY A 104 -2.22 56.20 22.99
N PRO A 105 -1.02 56.73 22.67
CA PRO A 105 0.35 56.18 22.77
C PRO A 105 1.31 57.07 23.60
N TYR A 106 2.59 56.70 23.75
CA TYR A 106 3.77 57.56 23.45
C TYR A 106 5.10 56.77 23.53
N LYS A 107 6.21 57.43 23.16
CA LYS A 107 7.61 56.94 23.18
C LYS A 107 8.33 57.28 24.50
N ASP A 108 9.48 56.67 24.77
CA ASP A 108 10.80 57.33 24.62
C ASP A 108 11.99 56.37 24.85
N ASP A 109 13.20 56.84 24.49
CA ASP A 109 14.44 56.07 24.34
C ASP A 109 15.15 55.71 25.68
N ILE A 110 16.18 54.83 25.65
CA ILE A 110 17.61 55.16 25.96
C ILE A 110 18.50 53.92 26.24
N SER A 111 19.71 53.97 25.67
CA SER A 111 20.95 53.24 26.04
C SER A 111 21.12 51.75 25.72
N CYS A 112 22.35 51.45 25.29
CA CYS A 112 22.96 50.13 25.24
C CYS A 112 24.25 50.17 26.07
N ASP A 113 24.62 49.06 26.71
CA ASP A 113 26.01 48.68 27.01
C ASP A 113 26.01 47.14 27.16
N ASN A 114 26.69 46.35 26.32
CA ASN A 114 28.13 46.18 26.11
C ASN A 114 28.75 45.02 26.95
N THR A 115 28.79 43.83 26.34
CA THR A 115 29.98 42.94 26.29
C THR A 115 30.48 42.30 27.63
N VAL A 116 31.38 41.28 27.70
CA VAL A 116 32.22 40.57 26.71
C VAL A 116 32.67 39.17 27.27
N ILE A 117 33.14 38.25 26.40
CA ILE A 117 33.96 37.02 26.68
C ILE A 117 33.28 35.92 27.55
N ASP A 118 32.93 34.74 27.03
CA ASP A 118 33.76 33.61 26.51
C ASP A 118 34.36 32.70 27.60
N ARG A 119 34.10 31.39 27.49
CA ARG A 119 35.11 30.32 27.62
C ARG A 119 34.59 28.95 27.19
N SER A 120 35.43 28.23 26.44
CA SER A 120 35.34 26.78 26.23
C SER A 120 36.14 26.01 27.30
N THR A 121 35.76 24.75 27.59
CA THR A 121 36.62 23.53 27.57
C THR A 121 36.12 22.38 28.46
N ALA A 122 36.54 21.17 28.08
CA ALA A 122 36.80 19.98 28.89
C ALA A 122 35.66 19.03 29.33
N PHE A 123 35.98 17.76 29.11
CA PHE A 123 35.30 16.48 29.41
C PHE A 123 35.52 16.01 30.87
N LEU A 124 34.90 14.85 31.21
CA LEU A 124 35.17 13.96 32.37
C LEU A 124 34.70 14.47 33.75
N ASP A 125 34.36 13.63 34.74
CA ASP A 125 33.84 12.24 34.80
C ASP A 125 33.40 11.96 36.26
N ILE A 126 32.58 10.93 36.53
CA ILE A 126 32.19 10.43 37.86
C ILE A 126 31.36 11.45 38.70
N GLY A 127 30.35 11.10 39.49
CA GLY A 127 29.76 9.82 39.86
C GLY A 127 29.48 9.73 41.37
N GLN A 128 28.52 8.89 41.76
CA GLN A 128 28.09 8.53 43.14
C GLN A 128 27.15 9.46 43.94
N GLN A 129 26.31 8.74 44.71
CA GLN A 129 25.56 9.10 45.93
C GLN A 129 24.43 10.14 45.84
N GLU A 130 23.36 10.03 46.66
CA GLU A 130 22.54 8.89 47.13
C GLU A 130 21.54 9.46 48.16
N LYS A 131 20.33 8.86 48.24
CA LYS A 131 19.39 8.99 49.38
C LYS A 131 18.80 10.40 49.65
N ALA A 132 17.63 10.53 50.28
CA ALA A 132 16.45 9.66 50.31
C ALA A 132 15.30 10.45 50.96
N PHE A 133 14.06 10.26 50.50
CA PHE A 133 12.91 10.08 51.40
C PHE A 133 11.76 9.36 50.69
N VAL A 134 10.88 8.70 51.45
CA VAL A 134 9.78 7.86 50.98
C VAL A 134 8.54 8.11 51.83
N ALA A 135 7.37 8.34 51.21
CA ALA A 135 6.06 7.91 51.71
C ALA A 135 4.91 8.15 50.70
N ASN A 136 4.05 7.13 50.57
CA ASN A 136 2.62 7.10 50.20
C ASN A 136 2.08 7.71 48.88
N THR A 137 1.57 6.79 48.04
CA THR A 137 0.15 6.66 47.57
C THR A 137 -0.83 7.84 47.79
N GLU A 138 -1.82 8.09 46.91
CA GLU A 138 -2.57 7.13 46.05
C GLU A 138 -3.27 7.78 44.82
N ALA A 139 -3.88 6.96 43.94
CA ALA A 139 -5.04 7.26 43.06
C ALA A 139 -4.95 8.17 41.79
N THR A 140 -4.74 7.52 40.62
CA THR A 140 -5.57 7.57 39.38
C THR A 140 -5.87 8.84 38.53
N THR A 141 -5.29 8.85 37.30
CA THR A 141 -5.96 9.02 35.97
C THR A 141 -6.23 10.42 35.35
N LEU A 142 -6.11 10.46 34.00
CA LEU A 142 -6.62 11.39 32.97
C LEU A 142 -5.64 12.32 32.20
N LEU A 143 -5.93 12.41 30.90
CA LEU A 143 -5.10 12.77 29.74
C LEU A 143 -5.08 14.27 29.33
N ARG A 144 -3.98 14.66 28.65
CA ARG A 144 -3.91 15.49 27.40
C ARG A 144 -3.94 17.05 27.39
N VAL A 145 -2.97 17.58 26.62
CA VAL A 145 -3.10 18.51 25.44
C VAL A 145 -2.72 20.02 25.54
N VAL A 146 -2.05 20.49 24.46
CA VAL A 146 -1.55 21.84 24.05
C VAL A 146 -0.57 22.60 24.97
N HIS A 147 0.25 23.57 24.50
CA HIS A 147 0.45 24.19 23.17
C HIS A 147 1.94 24.53 22.95
N ASP A 148 2.42 24.68 21.69
CA ASP A 148 3.00 25.95 21.20
C ASP A 148 3.45 25.88 19.72
N SER A 149 3.64 27.05 19.09
CA SER A 149 3.89 27.25 17.65
C SER A 149 4.76 28.52 17.43
N PRO A 150 5.19 28.89 16.19
CA PRO A 150 6.53 29.45 15.98
C PRO A 150 6.60 30.99 15.88
N THR A 151 7.83 31.52 15.81
CA THR A 151 8.14 32.90 15.40
C THR A 151 9.04 32.94 14.17
N PHE A 152 8.81 33.93 13.31
CA PHE A 152 9.58 34.21 12.08
C PHE A 152 10.65 35.29 12.31
N ASN A 153 11.61 35.42 11.39
CA ASN A 153 12.10 36.74 10.97
C ASN A 153 12.78 36.73 9.59
N THR A 154 12.63 37.83 8.84
CA THR A 154 13.32 38.10 7.57
C THR A 154 13.64 39.60 7.42
N VAL A 155 14.91 39.94 7.18
CA VAL A 155 15.38 41.18 6.51
C VAL A 155 16.73 40.85 5.84
N GLY A 156 17.08 41.49 4.72
CA GLY A 156 18.26 41.14 3.92
C GLY A 156 19.32 42.24 3.73
N THR A 157 20.43 41.82 3.10
CA THR A 157 21.41 42.61 2.32
C THR A 157 22.03 43.88 2.94
N SER A 158 23.31 43.78 3.29
CA SER A 158 24.35 44.72 2.82
C SER A 158 25.63 43.93 2.50
N GLY A 159 26.45 44.42 1.57
CA GLY A 159 27.43 43.57 0.86
C GLY A 159 28.84 43.51 1.46
N GLY A 160 29.46 42.32 1.44
CA GLY A 160 30.93 42.20 1.50
C GLY A 160 31.54 41.09 2.40
N ARG A 161 31.55 39.84 1.92
CA ARG A 161 32.44 38.71 2.33
C ARG A 161 32.65 38.41 3.85
N ILE A 162 32.22 37.21 4.25
CA ILE A 162 33.08 36.22 4.96
C ILE A 162 32.80 34.87 4.25
N ILE A 163 33.67 34.40 3.36
CA ILE A 163 34.81 33.48 3.60
C ILE A 163 34.36 32.12 4.17
N ASN A 164 34.53 31.09 3.34
CA ASN A 164 34.24 29.68 3.59
C ASN A 164 35.18 29.06 4.66
N VAL A 165 34.63 28.24 5.55
CA VAL A 165 35.37 27.27 6.38
C VAL A 165 34.95 25.87 5.94
N ASN A 166 35.88 25.11 5.34
CA ASN A 166 35.56 23.86 4.64
C ASN A 166 35.08 22.72 5.56
N GLY A 167 33.94 22.13 5.21
CA GLY A 167 33.42 20.87 5.76
C GLY A 167 32.02 20.61 5.18
N PRO A 168 31.80 19.57 4.36
CA PRO A 168 30.58 19.47 3.57
C PRO A 168 29.38 19.00 4.42
N TYR A 169 28.44 19.92 4.66
CA TYR A 169 27.12 19.57 5.20
C TYR A 169 26.28 18.85 4.13
N ILE A 170 26.19 17.53 4.24
CA ILE A 170 25.17 16.74 3.55
C ILE A 170 23.86 16.88 4.35
N THR A 171 23.04 17.87 4.01
CA THR A 171 21.65 17.97 4.51
C THR A 171 20.70 17.37 3.48
N GLY A 172 20.72 16.03 3.37
CA GLY A 172 19.59 15.31 2.77
C GLY A 172 18.37 15.40 3.70
N ASP A 173 17.17 15.40 3.14
CA ASP A 173 15.93 15.55 3.92
C ASP A 173 15.56 14.25 4.66
N GLU A 174 16.24 14.01 5.79
CA GLU A 174 15.97 12.91 6.72
C GLU A 174 14.49 12.88 7.12
N GLY A 175 13.86 14.05 7.26
CA GLY A 175 12.47 14.21 7.62
C GLY A 175 11.48 13.71 6.57
N THR A 176 11.91 13.41 5.35
CA THR A 176 11.04 12.98 4.24
C THR A 176 11.37 11.58 3.74
N VAL A 177 12.65 11.22 3.63
CA VAL A 177 13.05 9.81 3.42
C VAL A 177 12.48 8.92 4.54
N ALA A 178 12.52 9.39 5.80
CA ALA A 178 11.91 8.69 6.93
C ALA A 178 10.36 8.70 6.96
N LYS A 179 9.68 9.41 6.05
CA LYS A 179 8.22 9.29 5.85
C LYS A 179 7.91 8.20 4.82
N ILE A 180 8.61 8.20 3.69
CA ILE A 180 8.44 7.21 2.61
C ILE A 180 8.73 5.80 3.12
N LEU A 181 9.81 5.64 3.90
CA LEU A 181 10.16 4.37 4.54
C LEU A 181 9.14 3.88 5.59
N ARG A 182 8.21 4.73 6.07
CA ARG A 182 7.12 4.29 6.98
C ARG A 182 5.95 3.63 6.26
N ILE A 183 5.83 3.81 4.93
CA ILE A 183 4.79 3.18 4.11
C ILE A 183 5.04 1.67 4.00
N LEU A 184 6.31 1.24 4.01
CA LEU A 184 6.66 -0.18 4.09
C LEU A 184 6.11 -0.81 5.38
N PRO A 185 5.35 -1.92 5.30
CA PRO A 185 4.91 -2.68 6.46
C PRO A 185 6.11 -3.14 7.28
N TYR A 186 6.03 -3.00 8.60
CA TYR A 186 7.08 -3.42 9.51
C TYR A 186 6.51 -4.46 10.47
N ALA A 187 7.23 -5.56 10.62
CA ALA A 187 6.82 -6.63 11.49
C ALA A 187 7.20 -6.33 12.95
N ASP A 188 6.26 -5.79 13.72
CA ASP A 188 6.47 -5.52 15.14
C ASP A 188 6.91 -6.78 15.90
N GLY A 189 7.98 -6.62 16.69
CA GLY A 189 8.63 -7.73 17.40
C GLY A 189 9.42 -8.70 16.54
N ALA A 190 9.71 -8.40 15.26
CA ALA A 190 10.53 -9.26 14.41
C ALA A 190 12.02 -9.27 14.75
N SER A 191 12.53 -8.25 15.44
CA SER A 191 13.96 -8.13 15.79
C SER A 191 14.34 -9.00 17.00
N TRP A 192 15.60 -8.90 17.45
CA TRP A 192 16.15 -9.76 18.49
C TRP A 192 15.80 -9.29 19.92
N ASP A 193 15.61 -10.25 20.83
CA ASP A 193 15.31 -9.99 22.25
C ASP A 193 16.53 -10.36 23.14
N PRO A 194 17.05 -9.45 24.00
CA PRO A 194 18.10 -9.79 24.97
C PRO A 194 17.72 -10.93 25.93
N HIS A 195 16.44 -11.09 26.27
CA HIS A 195 15.94 -12.13 27.17
C HIS A 195 15.93 -13.53 26.54
N LEU A 196 16.05 -13.63 25.21
CA LEU A 196 16.07 -14.90 24.47
C LEU A 196 17.49 -15.32 24.03
N THR A 197 18.53 -14.59 24.43
CA THR A 197 19.93 -14.95 24.15
C THR A 197 20.41 -16.20 24.92
N CYS A 198 21.49 -16.81 24.45
CA CYS A 198 22.16 -17.92 25.12
C CYS A 198 22.72 -17.50 26.49
N LEU A 199 22.71 -18.42 27.45
CA LEU A 199 23.32 -18.21 28.76
C LEU A 199 24.84 -17.97 28.60
N PRO A 200 25.44 -16.96 29.27
CA PRO A 200 26.87 -16.70 29.20
C PRO A 200 27.72 -17.95 29.47
N GLY A 201 28.69 -18.22 28.58
CA GLY A 201 29.54 -19.41 28.64
C GLY A 201 28.96 -20.67 27.98
N THR A 202 27.72 -20.64 27.48
CA THR A 202 27.17 -21.71 26.64
C THR A 202 27.30 -21.38 25.15
N ARG A 203 27.23 -22.41 24.29
CA ARG A 203 27.21 -22.32 22.81
C ARG A 203 28.47 -21.70 22.16
N VAL A 204 29.52 -21.45 22.94
CA VAL A 204 30.73 -20.71 22.55
C VAL A 204 31.32 -21.21 21.22
N SER A 205 31.43 -22.54 21.05
CA SER A 205 31.95 -23.17 19.82
C SER A 205 31.19 -22.76 18.56
N VAL A 206 29.85 -22.91 18.56
CA VAL A 206 28.99 -22.55 17.43
C VAL A 206 28.94 -21.03 17.22
N LEU A 207 28.93 -20.25 18.31
CA LEU A 207 28.97 -18.79 18.25
C LEU A 207 30.26 -18.30 17.57
N SER A 208 31.43 -18.84 17.94
CA SER A 208 32.72 -18.50 17.33
C SER A 208 32.80 -18.85 15.85
N ILE A 209 32.20 -19.96 15.41
CA ILE A 209 32.15 -20.35 13.98
C ILE A 209 31.31 -19.36 13.17
N ILE A 210 30.14 -18.96 13.67
CA ILE A 210 29.27 -17.98 13.00
C ILE A 210 29.89 -16.59 13.00
N GLU A 211 30.54 -16.20 14.10
CA GLU A 211 31.26 -14.92 14.18
C GLU A 211 32.41 -14.88 13.16
N ALA A 212 33.21 -15.95 13.06
CA ALA A 212 34.28 -16.07 12.08
C ALA A 212 33.74 -16.03 10.63
N TRP A 213 32.70 -16.82 10.30
CA TRP A 213 32.04 -16.74 8.98
C TRP A 213 31.57 -15.31 8.69
N ALA A 214 30.93 -14.65 9.66
CA ALA A 214 30.42 -13.29 9.48
C ALA A 214 31.57 -12.32 9.17
N GLN A 215 32.72 -12.41 9.85
CA GLN A 215 33.86 -11.48 9.74
C GLN A 215 34.46 -11.35 8.33
N TYR A 216 34.72 -12.44 7.60
CA TYR A 216 35.54 -12.40 6.37
C TYR A 216 34.71 -12.28 5.09
N ALA A 217 34.88 -11.19 4.33
CA ALA A 217 34.08 -10.85 3.14
C ALA A 217 34.04 -11.93 2.03
N ASP A 218 35.05 -12.78 1.95
CA ASP A 218 35.18 -13.84 0.94
C ASP A 218 34.32 -15.09 1.22
N SER A 219 33.79 -15.26 2.44
CA SER A 219 32.91 -16.37 2.80
C SER A 219 31.57 -16.40 2.02
N GLU A 220 30.93 -17.56 2.07
CA GLU A 220 29.64 -17.89 1.47
C GLU A 220 28.55 -16.87 1.82
N ARG A 221 27.68 -16.54 0.85
CA ARG A 221 26.63 -15.52 1.01
C ARG A 221 25.57 -15.90 2.04
N VAL A 222 25.30 -17.20 2.16
CA VAL A 222 24.28 -17.76 3.07
C VAL A 222 24.96 -18.72 4.04
N TYR A 223 24.70 -18.56 5.33
CA TYR A 223 25.00 -19.56 6.36
C TYR A 223 23.69 -20.21 6.80
N TRP A 224 23.55 -21.51 6.59
CA TRP A 224 22.36 -22.26 6.98
C TRP A 224 22.64 -23.16 8.19
N MET A 225 22.13 -22.75 9.34
CA MET A 225 22.12 -23.54 10.56
C MET A 225 20.91 -24.49 10.55
N LYS A 226 21.16 -25.78 10.30
CA LYS A 226 20.13 -26.82 10.40
C LYS A 226 20.22 -27.60 11.71
N GLY A 227 19.07 -27.91 12.29
CA GLY A 227 18.99 -28.67 13.53
C GLY A 227 17.56 -28.99 13.94
N VAL A 228 17.39 -30.05 14.72
CA VAL A 228 16.08 -30.53 15.18
C VAL A 228 15.29 -29.46 15.94
N ALA A 229 13.97 -29.67 16.07
CA ALA A 229 13.10 -28.88 16.94
C ALA A 229 13.74 -28.71 18.34
N GLY A 230 13.73 -27.50 18.88
CA GLY A 230 14.20 -27.27 20.26
C GLY A 230 15.69 -27.43 20.53
N SER A 231 16.54 -27.48 19.49
CA SER A 231 18.02 -27.50 19.62
C SER A 231 18.64 -26.15 20.05
N GLY A 232 17.84 -25.09 20.18
CA GLY A 232 18.27 -23.77 20.66
C GLY A 232 18.73 -22.79 19.56
N LYS A 233 18.42 -23.06 18.28
CA LYS A 233 18.81 -22.22 17.13
C LYS A 233 18.48 -20.74 17.33
N SER A 234 17.23 -20.42 17.67
CA SER A 234 16.73 -19.06 17.91
C SER A 234 17.56 -18.30 18.94
N ALA A 235 17.94 -18.96 20.05
CA ALA A 235 18.76 -18.34 21.09
C ALA A 235 20.19 -18.04 20.60
N ILE A 236 20.76 -18.90 19.75
CA ILE A 236 22.05 -18.63 19.10
C ILE A 236 21.90 -17.43 18.16
N LEU A 237 20.82 -17.35 17.37
CA LEU A 237 20.56 -16.23 16.46
C LEU A 237 20.30 -14.92 17.21
N HIS A 238 19.57 -14.90 18.32
CA HIS A 238 19.44 -13.71 19.17
C HIS A 238 20.79 -13.26 19.76
N THR A 239 21.66 -14.21 20.12
CA THR A 239 23.01 -13.91 20.64
C THR A 239 23.90 -13.32 19.55
N ILE A 240 23.91 -13.92 18.36
CA ILE A 240 24.62 -13.42 17.19
C ILE A 240 24.07 -12.05 16.76
N ALA A 241 22.76 -11.83 16.80
CA ALA A 241 22.15 -10.52 16.55
C ALA A 241 22.66 -9.46 17.54
N GLN A 242 22.71 -9.77 18.84
CA GLN A 242 23.27 -8.88 19.87
C GLN A 242 24.76 -8.59 19.63
N MET A 243 25.56 -9.59 19.28
CA MET A 243 26.98 -9.45 18.97
C MET A 243 27.20 -8.57 17.73
N LEU A 244 26.48 -8.84 16.65
CA LEU A 244 26.53 -8.06 15.41
C LEU A 244 26.03 -6.63 15.61
N GLN A 245 24.98 -6.41 16.41
CA GLN A 245 24.50 -5.07 16.75
C GLN A 245 25.57 -4.26 17.47
N ARG A 246 26.28 -4.86 18.45
CA ARG A 246 27.40 -4.22 19.16
C ARG A 246 28.58 -3.91 18.23
N ALA A 247 28.81 -4.73 17.20
CA ALA A 247 29.83 -4.47 16.19
C ALA A 247 29.37 -3.46 15.10
N GLY A 248 28.09 -3.06 15.08
CA GLY A 248 27.50 -2.24 14.00
C GLY A 248 27.33 -3.00 12.67
N ARG A 249 27.16 -4.32 12.73
CA ARG A 249 27.18 -5.26 11.59
C ARG A 249 25.87 -6.02 11.38
N LEU A 250 24.90 -5.85 12.27
CA LEU A 250 23.55 -6.37 12.06
C LEU A 250 22.88 -5.53 10.98
N GLY A 251 22.39 -6.19 9.92
CA GLY A 251 21.67 -5.56 8.83
C GLY A 251 20.18 -5.44 9.11
N SER A 252 19.61 -6.55 9.57
CA SER A 252 18.25 -6.71 10.08
C SER A 252 18.18 -8.07 10.78
N ALA A 253 17.20 -8.26 11.66
CA ALA A 253 16.84 -9.58 12.15
C ALA A 253 15.33 -9.78 12.02
N PHE A 254 14.93 -10.90 11.44
CA PHE A 254 13.55 -11.32 11.30
C PHE A 254 13.37 -12.71 11.89
N PHE A 255 12.74 -12.76 13.07
CA PHE A 255 12.33 -14.00 13.72
C PHE A 255 10.89 -14.31 13.30
N PHE A 256 10.71 -15.32 12.43
CA PHE A 256 9.39 -15.85 12.08
C PHE A 256 8.66 -16.34 13.34
N SER A 257 7.33 -16.24 13.33
CA SER A 257 6.48 -16.57 14.47
C SER A 257 5.05 -16.78 14.00
N ARG A 258 4.58 -18.03 14.02
CA ARG A 258 3.16 -18.33 13.72
C ARG A 258 2.18 -17.57 14.63
N ASP A 259 2.62 -17.28 15.86
CA ASP A 259 1.96 -16.47 16.88
C ASP A 259 1.95 -14.94 16.58
N THR A 260 2.07 -14.49 15.32
CA THR A 260 1.93 -13.05 14.95
C THR A 260 1.57 -12.90 13.47
N THR A 261 0.47 -12.22 13.12
CA THR A 261 -0.01 -12.06 11.72
C THR A 261 1.00 -11.39 10.78
N SER A 262 1.84 -10.49 11.30
CA SER A 262 2.93 -9.85 10.55
C SER A 262 4.22 -10.67 10.48
N ARG A 263 4.27 -11.89 11.06
CA ARG A 263 5.46 -12.77 11.12
C ARG A 263 5.15 -14.26 10.91
N ASN A 264 3.90 -14.62 10.59
CA ASN A 264 3.49 -15.99 10.28
C ASN A 264 3.57 -16.30 8.77
N THR A 265 3.70 -15.27 7.94
CA THR A 265 3.95 -15.36 6.48
C THR A 265 5.17 -14.52 6.11
N PRO A 266 5.86 -14.82 4.99
CA PRO A 266 7.00 -14.03 4.52
C PRO A 266 6.64 -12.63 3.94
N SER A 267 5.36 -12.26 3.90
CA SER A 267 4.82 -11.04 3.26
C SER A 267 5.47 -9.72 3.72
N THR A 268 5.94 -9.67 4.96
CA THR A 268 6.59 -8.51 5.60
C THR A 268 8.10 -8.64 5.71
N LEU A 269 8.69 -9.77 5.26
CA LEU A 269 10.10 -10.11 5.49
C LEU A 269 11.02 -9.05 4.88
N PHE A 270 10.87 -8.81 3.57
CA PHE A 270 11.72 -7.88 2.84
C PHE A 270 11.35 -6.42 3.09
N THR A 271 10.09 -6.12 3.45
CA THR A 271 9.65 -4.77 3.84
C THR A 271 10.26 -4.35 5.19
N THR A 272 10.34 -5.28 6.14
CA THR A 272 11.00 -5.12 7.45
C THR A 272 12.51 -4.97 7.26
N ILE A 273 13.15 -5.91 6.54
CA ILE A 273 14.59 -5.86 6.27
C ILE A 273 14.99 -4.57 5.53
N ALA A 274 14.18 -4.10 4.57
CA ALA A 274 14.46 -2.86 3.85
C ALA A 274 14.40 -1.63 4.77
N ARG A 275 13.45 -1.55 5.71
CA ARG A 275 13.39 -0.49 6.72
C ARG A 275 14.59 -0.50 7.66
N ASP A 276 15.04 -1.68 8.07
CA ASP A 276 16.26 -1.82 8.89
C ASP A 276 17.51 -1.42 8.10
N LEU A 277 17.71 -1.95 6.89
CA LEU A 277 18.85 -1.62 6.02
C LEU A 277 18.92 -0.13 5.68
N ALA A 278 17.77 0.53 5.52
CA ALA A 278 17.71 1.97 5.34
C ALA A 278 18.26 2.74 6.55
N SER A 279 18.02 2.27 7.79
CA SER A 279 18.50 2.93 9.01
C SER A 279 20.03 2.93 9.16
N LEU A 280 20.73 2.05 8.43
CA LEU A 280 22.19 1.89 8.53
C LEU A 280 22.99 2.93 7.74
N HIS A 281 22.46 3.41 6.61
CA HIS A 281 23.18 4.35 5.76
C HIS A 281 22.26 5.18 4.84
N PRO A 282 22.44 6.53 4.76
CA PRO A 282 21.55 7.40 3.97
C PRO A 282 21.45 7.06 2.48
N SER A 283 22.49 6.52 1.83
CA SER A 283 22.40 6.10 0.43
C SER A 283 21.55 4.83 0.23
N THR A 284 21.52 3.94 1.22
CA THR A 284 20.61 2.78 1.22
C THR A 284 19.18 3.25 1.46
N ALA A 285 18.97 4.14 2.43
CA ALA A 285 17.67 4.79 2.67
C ALA A 285 17.13 5.47 1.41
N ALA A 286 17.93 6.30 0.75
CA ALA A 286 17.57 6.98 -0.50
C ALA A 286 17.48 6.04 -1.71
N SER A 287 17.99 4.80 -1.65
CA SER A 287 17.76 3.79 -2.70
C SER A 287 16.48 3.01 -2.50
N ILE A 288 16.11 2.73 -1.25
CA ILE A 288 14.87 2.04 -0.89
C ILE A 288 13.68 2.99 -1.05
N ALA A 289 13.85 4.26 -0.63
CA ALA A 289 12.86 5.31 -0.89
C ALA A 289 12.61 5.45 -2.40
N ARG A 290 13.64 5.65 -3.23
CA ARG A 290 13.49 5.68 -4.71
C ARG A 290 12.77 4.47 -5.29
N ALA A 291 12.98 3.26 -4.78
CA ALA A 291 12.26 2.08 -5.25
C ALA A 291 10.74 2.15 -4.92
N LEU A 292 10.39 2.60 -3.70
CA LEU A 292 9.00 2.77 -3.25
C LEU A 292 8.29 3.98 -3.89
N GLU A 293 9.06 5.00 -4.24
CA GLU A 293 8.60 6.19 -4.93
C GLU A 293 8.24 5.90 -6.38
N ALA A 294 8.99 4.99 -7.00
CA ALA A 294 8.80 4.57 -8.37
C ALA A 294 7.64 3.55 -8.42
N GLU A 295 7.70 2.47 -7.63
CA GLU A 295 6.62 1.50 -7.45
C GLU A 295 6.10 1.44 -6.00
N PRO A 296 5.08 2.25 -5.65
CA PRO A 296 4.39 2.15 -4.35
C PRO A 296 3.78 0.77 -4.07
N ALA A 297 3.44 0.02 -5.12
CA ALA A 297 2.90 -1.34 -5.01
C ALA A 297 3.92 -2.35 -4.44
N LEU A 298 5.22 -2.02 -4.32
CA LEU A 298 6.21 -2.89 -3.64
C LEU A 298 5.85 -3.18 -2.17
N VAL A 299 5.02 -2.32 -1.56
CA VAL A 299 4.39 -2.51 -0.25
C VAL A 299 3.60 -3.82 -0.15
N SER A 300 2.85 -4.18 -1.20
CA SER A 300 1.99 -5.38 -1.28
C SER A 300 2.46 -6.41 -2.33
N ALA A 301 3.51 -6.11 -3.11
CA ALA A 301 4.00 -6.95 -4.20
C ALA A 301 4.57 -8.31 -3.74
N SER A 302 4.65 -9.25 -4.69
CA SER A 302 5.21 -10.58 -4.43
C SER A 302 6.67 -10.53 -3.97
N LEU A 303 7.03 -11.46 -3.08
CA LEU A 303 8.35 -11.62 -2.45
C LEU A 303 9.52 -11.50 -3.43
N SER A 304 9.35 -12.05 -4.65
CA SER A 304 10.37 -12.04 -5.70
C SER A 304 10.71 -10.63 -6.16
N ARG A 305 9.69 -9.75 -6.28
CA ARG A 305 9.84 -8.34 -6.69
C ARG A 305 10.32 -7.47 -5.53
N GLN A 306 9.79 -7.70 -4.32
CA GLN A 306 10.27 -7.06 -3.10
C GLN A 306 11.78 -7.32 -2.89
N PHE A 307 12.25 -8.56 -3.07
CA PHE A 307 13.68 -8.85 -2.95
C PHE A 307 14.52 -8.08 -3.98
N ASP A 308 14.09 -8.03 -5.25
CA ASP A 308 14.86 -7.35 -6.29
C ASP A 308 14.98 -5.84 -6.03
N ALA A 309 13.84 -5.19 -5.79
CA ALA A 309 13.74 -3.73 -5.70
C ALA A 309 14.13 -3.17 -4.33
N LEU A 310 13.84 -3.87 -3.23
CA LEU A 310 14.07 -3.37 -1.87
C LEU A 310 15.35 -3.92 -1.22
N ILE A 311 15.86 -5.08 -1.67
CA ILE A 311 17.07 -5.72 -1.11
C ILE A 311 18.23 -5.71 -2.11
N LEU A 312 18.09 -6.39 -3.25
CA LEU A 312 19.19 -6.66 -4.19
C LEU A 312 19.73 -5.37 -4.83
N GLY A 313 18.86 -4.50 -5.36
CA GLY A 313 19.25 -3.18 -5.88
C GLY A 313 19.92 -2.30 -4.81
N PRO A 314 19.21 -1.99 -3.70
CA PRO A 314 19.74 -1.15 -2.63
C PRO A 314 20.98 -1.68 -1.90
N SER A 315 21.20 -3.00 -1.87
CA SER A 315 22.40 -3.61 -1.25
C SER A 315 23.73 -3.08 -1.83
N ARG A 316 23.72 -2.62 -3.09
CA ARG A 316 24.87 -2.01 -3.78
C ARG A 316 25.31 -0.68 -3.15
N HIS A 317 24.48 -0.08 -2.31
CA HIS A 317 24.74 1.19 -1.62
C HIS A 317 25.10 1.02 -0.13
N LEU A 318 25.30 -0.22 0.34
CA LEU A 318 25.71 -0.51 1.72
C LEU A 318 27.19 -0.16 1.97
N PRO A 319 27.57 0.06 3.25
CA PRO A 319 28.96 0.34 3.62
C PRO A 319 29.92 -0.79 3.20
N CYS A 320 31.05 -0.42 2.58
CA CYS A 320 32.06 -1.35 2.07
C CYS A 320 33.21 -1.62 3.06
N ASP A 321 33.20 -0.99 4.23
CA ASP A 321 34.20 -1.14 5.29
C ASP A 321 34.06 -2.43 6.11
N ARG A 322 32.84 -3.00 6.17
CA ARG A 322 32.50 -4.17 6.99
C ARG A 322 31.36 -4.98 6.37
N PRO A 323 31.39 -6.33 6.43
CA PRO A 323 30.23 -7.11 6.01
C PRO A 323 29.06 -6.95 6.99
N ILE A 324 27.87 -6.76 6.44
CA ILE A 324 26.56 -6.62 7.07
C ILE A 324 25.81 -7.96 6.95
N VAL A 325 25.14 -8.39 8.03
CA VAL A 325 24.48 -9.70 8.11
C VAL A 325 22.98 -9.53 8.39
N LEU A 326 22.15 -10.08 7.51
CA LEU A 326 20.73 -10.31 7.72
C LEU A 326 20.53 -11.61 8.50
N ILE A 327 19.58 -11.64 9.43
CA ILE A 327 19.25 -12.84 10.20
C ILE A 327 17.79 -13.23 9.93
N ILE A 328 17.57 -14.50 9.58
CA ILE A 328 16.25 -15.11 9.37
C ILE A 328 16.17 -16.38 10.23
N ASP A 329 15.46 -16.31 11.35
CA ASP A 329 15.22 -17.49 12.21
C ASP A 329 13.90 -18.17 11.85
N ALA A 330 13.80 -19.46 12.17
CA ALA A 330 12.58 -20.25 12.05
C ALA A 330 11.99 -20.26 10.61
N LEU A 331 12.84 -20.37 9.58
CA LEU A 331 12.40 -20.42 8.18
C LEU A 331 11.39 -21.55 7.90
N ASP A 332 11.46 -22.67 8.62
CA ASP A 332 10.48 -23.76 8.54
C ASP A 332 9.07 -23.40 9.09
N GLU A 333 8.92 -22.30 9.83
CA GLU A 333 7.60 -21.81 10.23
C GLU A 333 6.86 -21.10 9.08
N SER A 334 7.62 -20.49 8.15
CA SER A 334 7.13 -19.66 7.04
C SER A 334 6.61 -20.42 5.82
N ILE A 335 6.76 -21.75 5.81
CA ILE A 335 6.41 -22.62 4.69
C ILE A 335 5.15 -23.40 5.08
N SER A 336 3.99 -22.97 4.59
CA SER A 336 2.69 -23.55 4.89
C SER A 336 1.96 -23.95 3.61
N HIS A 337 2.09 -25.24 3.25
CA HIS A 337 1.61 -25.84 1.99
C HIS A 337 2.41 -25.42 0.74
N ASP A 338 2.16 -26.11 -0.38
CA ASP A 338 3.06 -26.17 -1.56
C ASP A 338 3.22 -24.84 -2.35
N LEU A 339 2.54 -23.77 -1.93
CA LEU A 339 2.57 -22.46 -2.58
C LEU A 339 3.76 -21.58 -2.11
N ASP A 340 4.29 -21.80 -0.91
CA ASP A 340 5.28 -20.91 -0.27
C ASP A 340 6.74 -21.12 -0.70
N THR A 341 7.00 -21.90 -1.76
CA THR A 341 8.37 -22.21 -2.24
C THR A 341 9.16 -21.00 -2.79
N VAL A 342 8.50 -19.86 -3.02
CA VAL A 342 9.09 -18.64 -3.58
C VAL A 342 10.26 -18.10 -2.74
N LEU A 343 10.18 -18.15 -1.41
CA LEU A 343 11.28 -17.68 -0.55
C LEU A 343 12.52 -18.58 -0.69
N LEU A 344 12.33 -19.90 -0.79
CA LEU A 344 13.43 -20.83 -1.03
C LEU A 344 14.06 -20.63 -2.43
N ALA A 345 13.26 -20.34 -3.46
CA ALA A 345 13.77 -19.99 -4.78
C ALA A 345 14.63 -18.71 -4.76
N ILE A 346 14.23 -17.67 -4.02
CA ILE A 346 15.03 -16.45 -3.83
C ILE A 346 16.38 -16.76 -3.17
N LEU A 347 16.38 -17.59 -2.11
CA LEU A 347 17.59 -18.02 -1.41
C LEU A 347 18.52 -18.90 -2.27
N ARG A 348 17.95 -19.69 -3.19
CA ARG A 348 18.70 -20.53 -4.13
C ARG A 348 19.29 -19.73 -5.29
N ASP A 349 18.49 -18.86 -5.92
CA ASP A 349 18.79 -18.29 -7.25
C ASP A 349 19.18 -16.81 -7.23
N LYS A 350 18.74 -16.05 -6.21
CA LYS A 350 19.00 -14.60 -6.09
C LYS A 350 20.03 -14.22 -5.02
N ALA A 351 20.12 -14.97 -3.92
CA ALA A 351 21.18 -14.77 -2.92
C ALA A 351 22.63 -14.81 -3.46
N PRO A 352 22.98 -15.60 -4.51
CA PRO A 352 24.30 -15.52 -5.14
C PRO A 352 24.64 -14.15 -5.75
N GLN A 353 23.63 -13.36 -6.10
CA GLN A 353 23.75 -12.07 -6.78
C GLN A 353 24.02 -10.92 -5.80
N LEU A 354 23.96 -11.18 -4.49
CA LEU A 354 24.23 -10.19 -3.45
C LEU A 354 25.73 -9.81 -3.41
N PRO A 355 26.06 -8.53 -3.15
CA PRO A 355 27.43 -8.08 -2.97
C PRO A 355 28.07 -8.78 -1.76
N PRO A 356 29.40 -9.02 -1.74
CA PRO A 356 30.07 -9.73 -0.63
C PRO A 356 29.89 -9.06 0.75
N GLN A 357 29.58 -7.76 0.74
CA GLN A 357 29.20 -6.97 1.90
C GLN A 357 27.88 -7.43 2.55
N LEU A 358 26.92 -8.00 1.82
CA LEU A 358 25.62 -8.41 2.37
C LEU A 358 25.48 -9.94 2.42
N ARG A 359 25.15 -10.44 3.61
CA ARG A 359 25.09 -11.88 3.94
C ARG A 359 23.78 -12.25 4.63
N ILE A 360 23.41 -13.52 4.58
CA ILE A 360 22.19 -14.04 5.23
C ILE A 360 22.54 -15.21 6.15
N LEU A 361 22.29 -15.06 7.45
CA LEU A 361 22.29 -16.13 8.44
C LEU A 361 20.88 -16.68 8.58
N ILE A 362 20.70 -17.97 8.33
CA ILE A 362 19.41 -18.66 8.32
C ILE A 362 19.43 -19.78 9.34
N ALA A 363 18.35 -19.95 10.09
CA ALA A 363 18.12 -21.14 10.90
C ALA A 363 16.81 -21.84 10.53
N SER A 364 16.85 -23.18 10.44
CA SER A 364 15.64 -23.98 10.21
C SER A 364 15.74 -25.43 10.74
N ARG A 365 14.63 -26.15 10.70
CA ARG A 365 14.63 -27.62 10.62
C ARG A 365 15.07 -28.09 9.21
N PRO A 366 15.71 -29.26 9.08
CA PRO A 366 16.07 -29.87 7.81
C PRO A 366 14.85 -30.60 7.20
N THR A 367 13.84 -29.86 6.73
CA THR A 367 12.75 -30.46 5.95
C THR A 367 13.22 -30.79 4.54
N SER A 368 12.59 -31.77 3.89
CA SER A 368 12.95 -32.21 2.53
C SER A 368 12.98 -31.06 1.52
N THR A 369 12.00 -30.16 1.57
CA THR A 369 11.91 -28.98 0.69
C THR A 369 13.05 -27.99 0.92
N ILE A 370 13.48 -27.77 2.17
CA ILE A 370 14.60 -26.86 2.47
C ILE A 370 15.93 -27.52 2.08
N GLU A 371 16.11 -28.82 2.33
CA GLU A 371 17.26 -29.61 1.87
C GLU A 371 17.41 -29.52 0.34
N GLU A 372 16.34 -29.74 -0.43
CA GLU A 372 16.37 -29.69 -1.90
C GLU A 372 16.86 -28.33 -2.43
N TYR A 373 16.41 -27.23 -1.82
CA TYR A 373 16.77 -25.89 -2.29
C TYR A 373 18.15 -25.45 -1.80
N LEU A 374 18.55 -25.74 -0.56
CA LEU A 374 19.76 -25.18 0.06
C LEU A 374 20.96 -26.14 0.14
N SER A 375 20.78 -27.46 0.22
CA SER A 375 21.91 -28.40 0.31
C SER A 375 22.71 -28.44 -1.00
N GLY A 376 24.04 -28.46 -0.89
CA GLY A 376 24.96 -28.61 -2.03
C GLY A 376 25.13 -27.38 -2.92
N ARG A 377 24.58 -26.21 -2.56
CA ARG A 377 24.75 -24.96 -3.31
C ARG A 377 26.07 -24.29 -2.94
N SER A 378 26.84 -23.83 -3.92
CA SER A 378 28.19 -23.27 -3.71
C SER A 378 28.23 -21.94 -2.94
N HIS A 379 27.09 -21.26 -2.77
CA HIS A 379 26.95 -20.03 -1.99
C HIS A 379 26.35 -20.24 -0.58
N VAL A 380 26.12 -21.50 -0.17
CA VAL A 380 25.47 -21.87 1.09
C VAL A 380 26.41 -22.69 1.97
N MET A 381 26.92 -22.09 3.05
CA MET A 381 27.63 -22.82 4.11
C MET A 381 26.61 -23.51 5.02
N THR A 382 26.54 -24.85 4.99
CA THR A 382 25.61 -25.61 5.84
C THR A 382 26.29 -26.07 7.13
N HIS A 383 25.73 -25.71 8.28
CA HIS A 383 26.18 -26.17 9.61
C HIS A 383 25.06 -26.93 10.31
N SER A 384 25.33 -28.17 10.74
CA SER A 384 24.36 -28.97 11.51
C SER A 384 24.70 -28.96 12.99
N ILE A 385 23.74 -28.62 13.86
CA ILE A 385 23.92 -28.74 15.31
C ILE A 385 23.94 -30.22 15.70
N ASP A 386 25.12 -30.75 16.06
CA ASP A 386 25.23 -32.07 16.69
C ASP A 386 24.77 -32.01 18.15
N ILE A 387 23.56 -32.52 18.38
CA ILE A 387 22.96 -32.67 19.71
C ILE A 387 23.69 -33.71 20.58
N PHE A 388 24.39 -34.68 20.00
CA PHE A 388 25.10 -35.72 20.75
C PHE A 388 26.52 -35.30 21.16
N SER A 389 26.98 -34.14 20.71
CA SER A 389 28.32 -33.62 21.01
C SER A 389 28.55 -33.41 22.53
N ALA A 390 29.81 -33.63 22.94
CA ALA A 390 30.27 -33.37 24.31
C ALA A 390 30.30 -31.86 24.65
N GLU A 391 30.16 -30.98 23.66
CA GLU A 391 29.97 -29.53 23.85
C GLU A 391 28.51 -29.21 24.16
N ASN A 392 27.57 -29.65 23.31
CA ASN A 392 26.14 -29.51 23.57
C ASN A 392 25.73 -30.13 24.92
N SER A 393 26.32 -31.26 25.28
CA SER A 393 26.13 -31.92 26.59
C SER A 393 26.62 -31.08 27.78
N ARG A 394 27.68 -30.26 27.62
CA ARG A 394 28.17 -29.34 28.65
C ARG A 394 27.32 -28.06 28.71
N ASP A 395 26.93 -27.52 27.56
CA ASP A 395 26.02 -26.37 27.47
C ASP A 395 24.71 -26.63 28.23
N ILE A 396 24.11 -27.82 28.08
CA ILE A 396 22.88 -28.21 28.78
C ILE A 396 23.11 -28.33 30.30
N ALA A 397 24.23 -28.89 30.74
CA ALA A 397 24.55 -28.99 32.17
C ALA A 397 24.69 -27.59 32.82
N ALA A 398 25.36 -26.66 32.15
CA ALA A 398 25.49 -25.27 32.59
C ALA A 398 24.14 -24.53 32.58
N TYR A 399 23.31 -24.74 31.56
CA TYR A 399 21.95 -24.20 31.51
C TYR A 399 21.10 -24.72 32.68
N VAL A 400 21.08 -26.03 32.90
CA VAL A 400 20.31 -26.67 33.99
C VAL A 400 20.77 -26.17 35.36
N ASP A 401 22.08 -26.11 35.62
CA ASP A 401 22.61 -25.55 36.88
C ASP A 401 22.14 -24.10 37.11
N ALA A 402 22.25 -23.23 36.10
CA ALA A 402 21.82 -21.85 36.19
C ALA A 402 20.31 -21.69 36.39
N GLN A 403 19.48 -22.49 35.70
CA GLN A 403 18.02 -22.48 35.93
C GLN A 403 17.66 -23.00 37.33
N LEU A 404 18.34 -24.02 37.84
CA LEU A 404 18.06 -24.59 39.16
C LEU A 404 18.53 -23.71 40.32
N ARG A 405 19.43 -22.75 40.08
CA ARG A 405 19.81 -21.69 41.05
C ARG A 405 18.73 -20.61 41.22
N ASP A 406 17.64 -20.66 40.44
CA ASP A 406 16.47 -19.82 40.62
C ASP A 406 15.87 -20.01 42.03
N LYS A 407 15.76 -18.91 42.78
CA LYS A 407 15.22 -18.90 44.15
C LYS A 407 13.81 -19.49 44.22
N ALA A 408 12.99 -19.37 43.18
CA ALA A 408 11.64 -19.95 43.15
C ALA A 408 11.68 -21.49 43.12
N ILE A 409 12.62 -22.08 42.38
CA ILE A 409 12.80 -23.54 42.32
C ILE A 409 13.42 -24.04 43.63
N LEU A 410 14.52 -23.43 44.08
CA LEU A 410 15.21 -23.79 45.33
C LEU A 410 14.25 -23.80 46.54
N THR A 411 13.45 -22.74 46.70
CA THR A 411 12.48 -22.61 47.80
C THR A 411 11.40 -23.69 47.71
N LYS A 412 10.86 -23.99 46.52
CA LYS A 412 9.85 -25.04 46.32
C LYS A 412 10.40 -26.48 46.49
N MET A 413 11.70 -26.67 46.28
CA MET A 413 12.38 -27.97 46.47
C MET A 413 12.90 -28.17 47.90
N GLY A 414 12.97 -27.12 48.72
CA GLY A 414 13.54 -27.16 50.07
C GLY A 414 15.07 -27.19 50.07
N LEU A 415 15.70 -26.63 49.04
CA LEU A 415 17.16 -26.68 48.82
C LEU A 415 17.79 -25.28 48.93
N THR A 416 19.04 -25.21 49.38
CA THR A 416 19.86 -23.99 49.37
C THR A 416 20.72 -23.87 48.10
N THR A 417 21.11 -24.99 47.50
CA THR A 417 21.82 -25.11 46.23
C THR A 417 21.30 -26.32 45.44
N PRO A 418 21.45 -26.35 44.10
CA PRO A 418 21.17 -27.56 43.32
C PRO A 418 22.08 -28.72 43.76
N ASP A 419 21.58 -29.95 43.61
CA ASP A 419 22.39 -31.17 43.72
C ASP A 419 23.05 -31.48 42.36
N GLU A 420 24.37 -31.70 42.35
CA GLU A 420 25.07 -32.15 41.15
C GLU A 420 24.52 -33.46 40.57
N THR A 421 24.03 -34.39 41.40
CA THR A 421 23.43 -35.64 40.90
C THR A 421 22.14 -35.37 40.14
N MET A 422 21.35 -34.38 40.59
CA MET A 422 20.14 -33.92 39.91
C MET A 422 20.49 -33.22 38.58
N ILE A 423 21.53 -32.38 38.54
CA ILE A 423 22.03 -31.76 37.30
C ILE A 423 22.49 -32.84 36.30
N ARG A 424 23.32 -33.80 36.74
CA ARG A 424 23.79 -34.93 35.90
C ARG A 424 22.64 -35.79 35.38
N ASN A 425 21.63 -36.06 36.20
CA ASN A 425 20.45 -36.83 35.80
C ASN A 425 19.58 -36.07 34.78
N LEU A 426 19.35 -34.78 34.97
CA LEU A 426 18.64 -33.92 34.02
C LEU A 426 19.39 -33.80 32.69
N GLN A 427 20.71 -33.57 32.74
CA GLN A 427 21.59 -33.54 31.58
C GLN A 427 21.52 -34.86 30.79
N LYS A 428 21.65 -36.00 31.48
CA LYS A 428 21.56 -37.32 30.84
C LYS A 428 20.17 -37.55 30.22
N SER A 429 19.11 -37.23 30.94
CA SER A 429 17.74 -37.39 30.45
C SER A 429 17.35 -36.42 29.33
N ALA A 430 18.08 -35.33 29.11
CA ALA A 430 17.88 -34.46 27.95
C ALA A 430 18.37 -35.07 26.61
N GLU A 431 19.40 -35.94 26.62
CA GLU A 431 20.14 -36.43 25.43
C GLU A 431 20.34 -35.34 24.35
N GLY A 432 20.82 -34.18 24.77
CA GLY A 432 21.18 -33.11 23.84
C GLY A 432 20.06 -32.14 23.45
N LEU A 433 18.84 -32.31 23.94
CA LEU A 433 17.69 -31.49 23.56
C LEU A 433 17.46 -30.33 24.53
N PHE A 434 17.70 -29.10 24.07
CA PHE A 434 17.53 -27.89 24.89
C PHE A 434 16.07 -27.68 25.30
N VAL A 435 15.09 -27.88 24.40
CA VAL A 435 13.66 -27.79 24.74
C VAL A 435 13.26 -28.76 25.85
N TRP A 436 13.91 -29.94 25.95
CA TRP A 436 13.66 -30.88 27.04
C TRP A 436 14.07 -30.26 28.38
N ALA A 437 15.29 -29.71 28.46
CA ALA A 437 15.78 -29.03 29.66
C ALA A 437 14.97 -27.77 30.01
N VAL A 438 14.62 -26.93 29.02
CA VAL A 438 13.80 -25.71 29.20
C VAL A 438 12.42 -26.06 29.76
N THR A 439 11.71 -27.00 29.11
CA THR A 439 10.33 -27.36 29.48
C THR A 439 10.29 -28.01 30.87
N VAL A 440 11.27 -28.87 31.20
CA VAL A 440 11.39 -29.43 32.56
C VAL A 440 11.69 -28.34 33.58
N CYS A 441 12.63 -27.40 33.33
CA CYS A 441 12.91 -26.33 34.28
C CYS A 441 11.69 -25.42 34.53
N ASN A 442 10.92 -25.10 33.49
CA ASN A 442 9.68 -24.32 33.62
C ASN A 442 8.58 -25.11 34.35
N PHE A 443 8.46 -26.41 34.11
CA PHE A 443 7.59 -27.30 34.90
C PHE A 443 7.98 -27.34 36.38
N LEU A 444 9.27 -27.35 36.73
CA LEU A 444 9.70 -27.28 38.13
C LEU A 444 9.39 -25.93 38.80
N ARG A 445 9.34 -24.82 38.04
CA ARG A 445 8.88 -23.51 38.54
C ARG A 445 7.40 -23.51 38.89
N THR A 446 6.54 -24.10 38.06
CA THR A 446 5.09 -24.11 38.29
C THR A 446 4.66 -25.20 39.27
N ALA A 447 5.23 -26.41 39.18
CA ALA A 447 4.82 -27.59 39.92
C ALA A 447 4.64 -27.40 41.44
N TYR A 448 3.64 -28.11 41.98
CA TYR A 448 3.50 -28.40 43.39
C TYR A 448 4.33 -29.65 43.75
N LYS A 449 5.14 -29.57 44.80
CA LYS A 449 6.13 -30.60 45.22
C LYS A 449 7.06 -31.05 44.06
N PRO A 450 7.80 -30.11 43.42
CA PRO A 450 8.57 -30.36 42.19
C PRO A 450 9.56 -31.53 42.30
N THR A 451 10.19 -31.76 43.45
CA THR A 451 11.12 -32.88 43.67
C THR A 451 10.50 -34.25 43.41
N LYS A 452 9.21 -34.45 43.78
CA LYS A 452 8.50 -35.71 43.51
C LYS A 452 8.09 -35.83 42.05
N LYS A 453 7.58 -34.75 41.45
CA LYS A 453 7.21 -34.77 40.02
C LYS A 453 8.43 -34.96 39.11
N LEU A 454 9.59 -34.43 39.49
CA LEU A 454 10.85 -34.71 38.79
C LEU A 454 11.23 -36.19 38.85
N GLN A 455 11.15 -36.82 40.03
CA GLN A 455 11.40 -38.25 40.17
C GLN A 455 10.44 -39.08 39.31
N ALA A 456 9.16 -38.71 39.27
CA ALA A 456 8.18 -39.35 38.39
C ALA A 456 8.55 -39.21 36.90
N LEU A 457 8.84 -37.99 36.42
CA LEU A 457 9.28 -37.75 35.04
C LEU A 457 10.56 -38.52 34.68
N LEU A 458 11.59 -38.49 35.54
CA LEU A 458 12.85 -39.20 35.32
C LEU A 458 12.68 -40.72 35.33
N SER A 459 11.73 -41.26 36.11
CA SER A 459 11.43 -42.70 36.12
C SER A 459 10.65 -43.18 34.90
N LYS A 460 9.93 -42.27 34.22
CA LYS A 460 9.17 -42.52 32.98
C LYS A 460 10.01 -42.29 31.71
N ALA A 461 11.17 -41.63 31.81
CA ALA A 461 11.99 -41.22 30.67
C ALA A 461 12.73 -42.41 30.03
N VAL A 462 12.45 -42.68 28.75
CA VAL A 462 13.13 -43.70 27.94
C VAL A 462 14.34 -43.07 27.25
N GLN A 463 15.48 -43.75 27.29
CA GLN A 463 16.73 -43.29 26.67
C GLN A 463 16.86 -43.80 25.23
N HIS A 464 17.60 -43.05 24.40
CA HIS A 464 17.92 -43.37 23.01
C HIS A 464 16.71 -43.43 22.05
N LEU A 465 15.61 -42.72 22.38
CA LEU A 465 14.54 -42.43 21.44
C LEU A 465 14.97 -41.38 20.39
N PRO A 466 14.39 -41.41 19.16
CA PRO A 466 14.52 -40.31 18.21
C PRO A 466 14.10 -38.96 18.83
N PRO A 467 14.76 -37.84 18.48
CA PRO A 467 14.55 -36.55 19.13
C PRO A 467 13.08 -36.11 19.26
N GLU A 468 12.28 -36.31 18.22
CA GLU A 468 10.87 -35.91 18.19
C GLU A 468 10.02 -36.79 19.10
N ARG A 469 10.09 -38.12 18.99
CA ARG A 469 9.40 -39.05 19.91
C ARG A 469 9.84 -38.87 21.37
N LYS A 470 11.06 -38.36 21.62
CA LYS A 470 11.53 -38.01 22.97
C LYS A 470 10.93 -36.70 23.50
N ILE A 471 10.75 -35.70 22.65
CA ILE A 471 10.04 -34.46 22.97
C ILE A 471 8.55 -34.75 23.20
N ASP A 472 7.94 -35.57 22.35
CA ASP A 472 6.55 -36.03 22.49
C ASP A 472 6.34 -36.83 23.79
N GLN A 473 7.27 -37.72 24.16
CA GLN A 473 7.25 -38.39 25.46
C GLN A 473 7.29 -37.40 26.64
N LEU A 474 8.10 -36.33 26.55
CA LEU A 474 8.14 -35.30 27.59
C LEU A 474 6.81 -34.54 27.67
N TYR A 475 6.23 -34.14 26.53
CA TYR A 475 4.94 -33.45 26.52
C TYR A 475 3.83 -34.35 27.07
N ALA A 476 3.73 -35.60 26.62
CA ALA A 476 2.79 -36.58 27.16
C ALA A 476 2.94 -36.74 28.69
N ALA A 477 4.18 -36.87 29.18
CA ALA A 477 4.44 -37.01 30.61
C ALA A 477 4.14 -35.73 31.41
N ILE A 478 4.32 -34.54 30.85
CA ILE A 478 3.96 -33.27 31.48
C ILE A 478 2.44 -33.06 31.49
N LEU A 479 1.76 -33.31 30.37
CA LEU A 479 0.29 -33.21 30.29
C LEU A 479 -0.39 -34.17 31.27
N ALA A 480 0.05 -35.44 31.31
CA ALA A 480 -0.42 -36.44 32.27
C ALA A 480 -0.17 -36.07 33.74
N GLU A 481 0.81 -35.21 34.04
CA GLU A 481 1.08 -34.71 35.39
C GLU A 481 0.43 -33.35 35.68
N CYS A 482 -0.14 -32.66 34.69
CA CYS A 482 -0.79 -31.35 34.85
C CYS A 482 -2.33 -31.41 34.81
N GLY A 483 -2.89 -32.34 34.05
CA GLY A 483 -4.34 -32.48 33.85
C GLY A 483 -4.96 -33.63 34.63
N ASP A 484 -6.25 -33.49 34.95
CA ASP A 484 -7.04 -34.48 35.68
C ASP A 484 -7.86 -35.32 34.68
N TRP A 485 -7.17 -36.09 33.82
CA TRP A 485 -7.72 -36.68 32.58
C TRP A 485 -8.85 -37.70 32.73
N GLU A 486 -9.11 -38.19 33.93
CA GLU A 486 -10.31 -39.01 34.22
C GLU A 486 -11.58 -38.14 34.30
N ASP A 487 -11.45 -36.87 34.68
CA ASP A 487 -12.54 -35.91 34.72
C ASP A 487 -13.01 -35.57 33.30
N ALA A 488 -14.33 -35.51 33.09
CA ALA A 488 -14.94 -35.21 31.80
C ALA A 488 -14.97 -33.71 31.51
N ASP A 489 -15.18 -32.88 32.53
CA ASP A 489 -15.23 -31.42 32.40
C ASP A 489 -13.83 -30.85 32.21
N PHE A 490 -12.81 -31.37 32.92
CA PHE A 490 -11.41 -31.02 32.64
C PHE A 490 -11.01 -31.26 31.18
N ARG A 491 -11.42 -32.39 30.58
CA ARG A 491 -11.11 -32.74 29.19
C ARG A 491 -11.82 -31.82 28.19
N LYS A 492 -13.08 -31.50 28.46
CA LYS A 492 -13.88 -30.53 27.70
C LYS A 492 -13.24 -29.15 27.74
N ASP A 493 -12.85 -28.66 28.91
CA ASP A 493 -12.25 -27.35 29.09
C ASP A 493 -10.85 -27.26 28.46
N TYR A 494 -10.05 -28.34 28.56
CA TYR A 494 -8.79 -28.49 27.82
C TYR A 494 -9.00 -28.37 26.31
N ASP A 495 -9.94 -29.13 25.72
CA ASP A 495 -10.23 -29.06 24.29
C ASP A 495 -10.66 -27.66 23.85
N LEU A 496 -11.58 -27.02 24.59
CA LEU A 496 -12.08 -25.68 24.30
C LEU A 496 -10.96 -24.62 24.29
N VAL A 497 -10.19 -24.54 25.37
CA VAL A 497 -9.20 -23.46 25.56
C VAL A 497 -7.96 -23.70 24.69
N MET A 498 -7.43 -24.93 24.67
CA MET A 498 -6.27 -25.24 23.83
C MET A 498 -6.61 -25.19 22.35
N GLY A 499 -7.79 -25.67 21.95
CA GLY A 499 -8.32 -25.52 20.60
C GLY A 499 -8.41 -24.07 20.14
N THR A 500 -8.90 -23.19 21.01
CA THR A 500 -8.98 -21.74 20.75
C THR A 500 -7.61 -21.10 20.56
N ILE A 501 -6.64 -21.40 21.44
CA ILE A 501 -5.26 -20.88 21.34
C ILE A 501 -4.57 -21.41 20.08
N VAL A 502 -4.78 -22.69 19.76
CA VAL A 502 -4.17 -23.37 18.61
C VAL A 502 -4.70 -22.83 17.28
N ALA A 503 -6.01 -22.66 17.13
CA ALA A 503 -6.65 -22.37 15.85
C ALA A 503 -6.77 -20.87 15.52
N ALA A 504 -6.50 -19.98 16.47
CA ALA A 504 -6.62 -18.55 16.25
C ALA A 504 -5.60 -18.01 15.22
N LYS A 505 -6.07 -17.19 14.27
CA LYS A 505 -5.25 -16.61 13.19
C LYS A 505 -4.23 -15.57 13.71
N ARG A 506 -4.45 -15.06 14.93
CA ARG A 506 -3.51 -14.31 15.76
C ARG A 506 -3.74 -14.69 17.23
N PRO A 507 -2.70 -14.72 18.09
CA PRO A 507 -2.89 -14.99 19.52
C PRO A 507 -3.89 -14.04 20.18
N LEU A 508 -4.70 -14.61 21.06
CA LEU A 508 -5.75 -13.93 21.83
C LEU A 508 -5.31 -13.79 23.29
N SER A 509 -5.67 -12.68 23.93
CA SER A 509 -5.48 -12.52 25.38
C SER A 509 -6.41 -13.45 26.18
N LEU A 510 -6.07 -13.66 27.46
CA LEU A 510 -6.94 -14.39 28.39
C LEU A 510 -8.31 -13.73 28.54
N ALA A 511 -8.40 -12.39 28.48
CA ALA A 511 -9.67 -11.68 28.45
C ALA A 511 -10.47 -11.97 27.17
N ALA A 512 -9.82 -11.98 26.01
CA ALA A 512 -10.49 -12.27 24.73
C ALA A 512 -10.93 -13.73 24.61
N VAL A 513 -10.13 -14.69 25.07
CA VAL A 513 -10.51 -16.11 25.14
C VAL A 513 -11.71 -16.31 26.07
N ARG A 514 -11.70 -15.70 27.28
CA ARG A 514 -12.87 -15.69 28.18
C ARG A 514 -14.10 -15.10 27.47
N ALA A 515 -13.98 -13.93 26.87
CA ALA A 515 -15.09 -13.24 26.21
C ALA A 515 -15.70 -14.01 25.01
N LEU A 516 -14.89 -14.74 24.24
CA LEU A 516 -15.38 -15.60 23.16
C LEU A 516 -16.21 -16.79 23.69
N HIS A 517 -15.83 -17.37 24.83
CA HIS A 517 -16.54 -18.51 25.45
C HIS A 517 -17.57 -18.11 26.52
N ASP A 518 -17.82 -16.82 26.72
CA ASP A 518 -18.67 -16.21 27.78
C ASP A 518 -20.17 -16.61 27.71
N GLY A 519 -20.54 -17.48 26.75
CA GLY A 519 -21.80 -18.24 26.77
C GLY A 519 -21.76 -19.49 27.67
N SER A 520 -20.64 -19.79 28.32
CA SER A 520 -20.45 -20.94 29.24
C SER A 520 -19.97 -20.47 30.61
N GLN A 521 -20.91 -20.32 31.56
CA GLN A 521 -20.68 -19.75 32.90
C GLN A 521 -19.82 -20.63 33.85
N GLU A 522 -19.38 -21.80 33.37
CA GLU A 522 -18.64 -22.80 34.16
C GLU A 522 -17.14 -22.87 33.80
N LEU A 523 -16.74 -22.33 32.63
CA LEU A 523 -15.37 -22.40 32.13
C LEU A 523 -14.50 -21.30 32.77
N ASP A 524 -13.45 -21.69 33.50
CA ASP A 524 -12.34 -20.78 33.86
C ASP A 524 -11.04 -21.14 33.11
N PRO A 525 -10.74 -20.45 31.99
CA PRO A 525 -9.49 -20.65 31.27
C PRO A 525 -8.26 -20.35 32.12
N GLU A 526 -8.33 -19.49 33.15
CA GLU A 526 -7.14 -19.12 33.92
C GLU A 526 -6.68 -20.24 34.85
N GLN A 527 -7.59 -20.86 35.61
CA GLN A 527 -7.27 -22.03 36.44
C GLN A 527 -6.69 -23.19 35.60
N LEU A 528 -7.19 -23.37 34.38
CA LEU A 528 -6.67 -24.32 33.41
C LEU A 528 -5.26 -23.95 32.93
N LEU A 529 -5.07 -22.73 32.42
CA LEU A 529 -3.81 -22.26 31.84
C LEU A 529 -2.67 -22.17 32.88
N GLN A 530 -2.98 -21.88 34.15
CA GLN A 530 -2.02 -21.95 35.25
C GLN A 530 -1.36 -23.34 35.39
N ARG A 531 -2.06 -24.43 35.04
CA ARG A 531 -1.49 -25.79 35.02
C ARG A 531 -0.51 -26.00 33.85
N PHE A 532 -0.71 -25.31 32.73
CA PHE A 532 0.07 -25.45 31.49
C PHE A 532 1.20 -24.42 31.33
N GLY A 533 1.52 -23.65 32.37
CA GLY A 533 2.63 -22.68 32.40
C GLY A 533 4.06 -23.27 32.27
N SER A 534 4.19 -24.56 31.95
CA SER A 534 5.42 -25.20 31.46
C SER A 534 5.59 -25.10 29.94
N VAL A 535 4.49 -24.96 29.20
CA VAL A 535 4.40 -24.99 27.72
C VAL A 535 3.67 -23.78 27.12
N LEU A 536 3.09 -22.90 27.95
CA LEU A 536 2.43 -21.65 27.54
C LEU A 536 3.04 -20.43 28.25
N ILE A 537 2.88 -19.26 27.65
CA ILE A 537 3.24 -17.93 28.19
C ILE A 537 2.12 -16.90 27.93
N GLY A 538 2.28 -15.67 28.43
CA GLY A 538 1.32 -14.55 28.25
C GLY A 538 0.13 -14.57 29.23
N PHE A 539 -0.43 -15.73 29.52
CA PHE A 539 -1.66 -15.94 30.31
C PHE A 539 -1.72 -15.38 31.76
N ARG A 540 -0.67 -14.72 32.28
CA ARG A 540 -0.64 -14.15 33.65
C ARG A 540 -1.20 -12.74 33.74
N ASP A 541 -1.24 -12.04 32.63
CA ASP A 541 -1.86 -10.71 32.50
C ASP A 541 -3.09 -10.90 31.61
N PRO A 542 -4.30 -10.59 32.08
CA PRO A 542 -5.52 -10.76 31.29
C PRO A 542 -5.50 -10.08 29.93
N SER A 543 -4.68 -9.05 29.74
CA SER A 543 -4.54 -8.28 28.50
C SER A 543 -3.41 -8.76 27.57
N GLN A 544 -2.54 -9.66 28.01
CA GLN A 544 -1.44 -10.16 27.18
C GLN A 544 -1.88 -11.38 26.35
N PRO A 545 -1.53 -11.44 25.04
CA PRO A 545 -1.85 -12.59 24.20
C PRO A 545 -1.19 -13.89 24.71
N ILE A 546 -1.99 -14.94 24.82
CA ILE A 546 -1.54 -16.28 25.22
C ILE A 546 -0.75 -16.90 24.05
N ARG A 547 0.48 -17.35 24.31
CA ARG A 547 1.36 -17.92 23.28
C ARG A 547 1.87 -19.30 23.66
N ILE A 548 2.14 -20.12 22.65
CA ILE A 548 2.75 -21.45 22.84
C ILE A 548 4.27 -21.29 22.92
N LEU A 549 4.90 -21.88 23.95
CA LEU A 549 6.32 -21.67 24.26
C LEU A 549 7.26 -22.15 23.14
N HIS A 550 6.86 -23.16 22.36
CA HIS A 550 7.65 -23.72 21.26
C HIS A 550 6.75 -24.50 20.29
N LEU A 551 6.90 -24.29 18.97
CA LEU A 551 6.01 -24.83 17.94
C LEU A 551 5.85 -26.36 17.99
N SER A 552 6.89 -27.12 18.37
CA SER A 552 6.79 -28.59 18.49
C SER A 552 5.76 -29.06 19.51
N PHE A 553 5.34 -28.22 20.46
CA PHE A 553 4.22 -28.52 21.35
C PHE A 553 2.87 -28.41 20.64
N LYS A 554 2.66 -27.36 19.81
CA LYS A 554 1.47 -27.25 18.95
C LYS A 554 1.39 -28.48 18.05
N GLU A 555 2.44 -28.77 17.28
CA GLU A 555 2.50 -29.94 16.39
C GLU A 555 2.28 -31.29 17.12
N PHE A 556 2.70 -31.39 18.38
CA PHE A 556 2.40 -32.58 19.17
C PHE A 556 0.90 -32.70 19.40
N ILE A 557 0.24 -31.66 19.92
CA ILE A 557 -1.19 -31.71 20.22
C ILE A 557 -2.07 -31.65 18.96
N THR A 558 -1.64 -31.07 17.84
CA THR A 558 -2.45 -30.94 16.60
C THR A 558 -2.26 -32.05 15.58
N ASP A 559 -1.34 -32.98 15.79
CA ASP A 559 -1.03 -34.04 14.82
C ASP A 559 -0.47 -35.30 15.49
N ARG A 560 0.75 -35.22 16.05
CA ARG A 560 1.48 -36.42 16.48
C ARG A 560 0.79 -37.17 17.64
N ALA A 561 0.06 -36.47 18.51
CA ALA A 561 -0.68 -37.07 19.62
C ALA A 561 -1.85 -37.98 19.16
N ALA A 562 -2.44 -37.76 17.99
CA ALA A 562 -3.53 -38.59 17.46
C ALA A 562 -3.09 -40.01 17.04
N HIS A 563 -1.80 -40.17 16.75
CA HIS A 563 -1.22 -41.36 16.13
C HIS A 563 -0.83 -42.47 17.13
N ASP A 564 -1.06 -42.25 18.43
CA ASP A 564 -0.70 -43.17 19.51
C ASP A 564 -1.83 -43.15 20.55
N ASP A 565 -2.50 -44.29 20.77
CA ASP A 565 -3.68 -44.36 21.65
C ASP A 565 -3.37 -43.94 23.09
N SER A 566 -2.10 -43.99 23.51
CA SER A 566 -1.66 -43.51 24.83
C SER A 566 -1.60 -41.98 24.95
N THR A 567 -1.57 -41.24 23.84
CA THR A 567 -1.53 -39.76 23.81
C THR A 567 -2.76 -39.12 23.18
N LYS A 568 -3.64 -39.91 22.57
CA LYS A 568 -4.80 -39.46 21.78
C LYS A 568 -5.79 -38.56 22.52
N HIS A 569 -5.81 -38.61 23.86
CA HIS A 569 -6.62 -37.73 24.70
C HIS A 569 -6.02 -36.32 24.92
N PHE A 570 -4.78 -36.08 24.45
CA PHE A 570 -4.17 -34.75 24.39
C PHE A 570 -4.42 -34.03 23.05
N TYR A 571 -4.95 -34.73 22.04
CA TYR A 571 -5.08 -34.23 20.67
C TYR A 571 -6.15 -33.13 20.54
N ILE A 572 -5.85 -32.14 19.71
CA ILE A 572 -6.65 -30.94 19.44
C ILE A 572 -6.82 -30.79 17.93
N SER A 573 -8.05 -30.90 17.42
CA SER A 573 -8.33 -30.73 15.99
C SER A 573 -8.36 -29.24 15.62
N GLU A 574 -7.24 -28.72 15.12
CA GLU A 574 -7.10 -27.32 14.71
C GLU A 574 -8.19 -26.90 13.69
N LYS A 575 -8.56 -27.77 12.75
CA LYS A 575 -9.66 -27.53 11.80
C LYS A 575 -11.00 -27.37 12.52
N ALA A 576 -11.35 -28.27 13.44
CA ALA A 576 -12.63 -28.23 14.15
C ALA A 576 -12.73 -26.99 15.04
N HIS A 577 -11.63 -26.58 15.67
CA HIS A 577 -11.59 -25.36 16.47
C HIS A 577 -11.52 -24.07 15.63
N SER A 578 -10.97 -24.12 14.41
CA SER A 578 -11.11 -23.04 13.43
C SER A 578 -12.57 -22.87 13.01
N ALA A 579 -13.27 -23.96 12.69
CA ALA A 579 -14.71 -23.94 12.42
C ALA A 579 -15.53 -23.40 13.61
N ARG A 580 -15.19 -23.81 14.83
CA ARG A 580 -15.79 -23.28 16.07
C ARG A 580 -15.51 -21.79 16.26
N LEU A 581 -14.31 -21.32 15.93
CA LEU A 581 -13.95 -19.90 16.01
C LEU A 581 -14.76 -19.05 15.03
N ALA A 582 -15.13 -19.54 13.85
CA ALA A 582 -16.09 -18.84 12.98
C ALA A 582 -17.41 -18.57 13.73
N GLU A 583 -18.01 -19.60 14.32
CA GLU A 583 -19.25 -19.49 15.09
C GLU A 583 -19.12 -18.54 16.28
N LEU A 584 -18.06 -18.67 17.09
CA LEU A 584 -17.82 -17.84 18.27
C LEU A 584 -17.58 -16.37 17.91
N CYS A 585 -16.87 -16.09 16.80
CA CYS A 585 -16.69 -14.73 16.29
C CYS A 585 -18.02 -14.11 15.87
N ILE A 586 -18.81 -14.81 15.04
CA ILE A 586 -20.10 -14.29 14.55
C ILE A 586 -21.08 -14.08 15.72
N LYS A 587 -21.13 -15.00 16.71
CA LYS A 587 -21.91 -14.82 17.95
C LYS A 587 -21.45 -13.62 18.77
N THR A 588 -20.14 -13.42 18.89
CA THR A 588 -19.54 -12.29 19.63
C THR A 588 -19.87 -10.95 18.98
N LEU A 589 -19.76 -10.85 17.65
CA LEU A 589 -20.15 -9.65 16.91
C LEU A 589 -21.64 -9.34 17.09
N ASN A 590 -22.53 -10.34 16.91
CA ASN A 590 -23.97 -10.20 17.15
C ASN A 590 -24.34 -9.82 18.60
N ARG A 591 -23.47 -10.10 19.58
CA ARG A 591 -23.65 -9.73 20.98
C ARG A 591 -23.18 -8.30 21.27
N GLU A 592 -21.96 -7.97 20.84
CA GLU A 592 -21.27 -6.74 21.26
C GLU A 592 -21.51 -5.54 20.33
N LEU A 593 -21.75 -5.76 19.02
CA LEU A 593 -22.11 -4.70 18.06
C LEU A 593 -23.57 -4.20 18.23
N THR A 594 -24.25 -4.62 19.29
CA THR A 594 -25.56 -4.07 19.73
C THR A 594 -25.44 -2.70 20.38
N LYS A 595 -24.23 -2.25 20.70
CA LYS A 595 -23.92 -0.93 21.25
C LYS A 595 -23.06 -0.14 20.26
N PRO A 596 -23.29 1.18 20.08
CA PRO A 596 -22.45 2.00 19.23
C PRO A 596 -21.02 2.07 19.77
N ILE A 597 -20.03 1.95 18.88
CA ILE A 597 -18.61 2.04 19.21
C ILE A 597 -18.08 3.39 18.70
N ALA A 598 -17.24 4.08 19.48
CA ALA A 598 -16.75 5.39 19.09
C ALA A 598 -15.87 5.27 17.82
N GLY A 599 -16.24 6.00 16.76
CA GLY A 599 -15.64 5.88 15.42
C GLY A 599 -16.39 4.97 14.45
N THR A 600 -17.55 4.42 14.82
CA THR A 600 -18.51 3.75 13.92
C THR A 600 -19.67 4.69 13.55
N GLY A 601 -20.41 4.39 12.47
CA GLY A 601 -21.51 5.18 11.93
C GLY A 601 -21.19 6.02 10.68
N TYR A 602 -19.90 6.14 10.31
CA TYR A 602 -19.44 6.99 9.21
C TYR A 602 -19.81 6.50 7.79
N LEU A 603 -20.31 5.27 7.65
CA LEU A 603 -20.94 4.77 6.42
C LEU A 603 -22.47 4.97 6.39
N THR A 604 -23.05 5.55 7.44
CA THR A 604 -24.49 5.84 7.57
C THR A 604 -24.82 7.32 7.80
N GLU A 605 -23.82 8.16 8.07
CA GLU A 605 -23.98 9.61 8.17
C GLU A 605 -23.82 10.26 6.78
N ASP A 606 -24.91 10.89 6.29
CA ASP A 606 -24.91 11.74 5.09
C ASP A 606 -24.14 13.05 5.36
N SER A 607 -22.79 12.98 5.34
CA SER A 607 -21.91 14.14 5.41
C SER A 607 -21.58 14.63 4.00
N GLU A 608 -21.73 15.93 3.76
CA GLU A 608 -21.36 16.56 2.47
C GLU A 608 -19.83 16.67 2.31
N ASP A 609 -19.10 16.73 3.43
CA ASP A 609 -17.65 16.51 3.46
C ASP A 609 -17.36 14.99 3.36
N ILE A 610 -16.21 14.64 2.76
CA ILE A 610 -15.65 13.28 2.83
C ILE A 610 -14.48 13.29 3.82
N PRO A 611 -14.72 13.15 5.14
CA PRO A 611 -13.63 12.93 6.08
C PRO A 611 -12.97 11.56 5.84
N GLY A 612 -11.72 11.44 6.27
CA GLY A 612 -10.98 10.18 6.28
C GLY A 612 -11.62 9.10 7.16
N ILE A 613 -10.92 7.98 7.35
CA ILE A 613 -11.44 6.84 8.13
C ILE A 613 -11.25 7.11 9.62
N PRO A 614 -12.34 7.23 10.42
CA PRO A 614 -12.23 7.47 11.86
C PRO A 614 -11.51 6.32 12.57
N ARG A 615 -10.61 6.67 13.49
CA ARG A 615 -9.98 5.67 14.36
C ARG A 615 -11.00 5.12 15.36
N ILE A 616 -11.28 3.83 15.28
CA ILE A 616 -12.09 3.08 16.25
C ILE A 616 -11.49 3.19 17.66
N MET A 617 -12.35 3.49 18.64
CA MET A 617 -12.02 3.63 20.05
C MET A 617 -13.01 2.83 20.92
N GLY A 618 -12.49 1.99 21.81
CA GLY A 618 -13.31 1.21 22.76
C GLY A 618 -13.87 -0.12 22.22
N ALA A 619 -13.56 -0.52 20.99
CA ALA A 619 -13.80 -1.89 20.53
C ALA A 619 -12.98 -2.89 21.37
N SER A 620 -13.60 -4.03 21.71
CA SER A 620 -12.96 -5.12 22.45
C SER A 620 -12.05 -5.95 21.54
N GLU A 621 -11.05 -6.63 22.11
CA GLU A 621 -10.09 -7.44 21.34
C GLU A 621 -10.80 -8.54 20.55
N GLN A 622 -11.81 -9.19 21.15
CA GLN A 622 -12.62 -10.22 20.51
C GLN A 622 -13.54 -9.68 19.40
N VAL A 623 -14.00 -8.42 19.49
CA VAL A 623 -14.72 -7.76 18.38
C VAL A 623 -13.77 -7.42 17.24
N VAL A 624 -12.59 -6.87 17.52
CA VAL A 624 -11.59 -6.59 16.48
C VAL A 624 -11.09 -7.89 15.83
N TYR A 625 -10.88 -8.95 16.61
CA TYR A 625 -10.53 -10.28 16.09
C TYR A 625 -11.66 -10.84 15.22
N GLY A 626 -12.90 -10.81 15.72
CA GLY A 626 -14.06 -11.30 15.01
C GLY A 626 -14.24 -10.60 13.68
N SER A 627 -14.22 -9.25 13.67
CA SER A 627 -14.40 -8.43 12.46
C SER A 627 -13.36 -8.72 11.38
N ALA A 628 -12.11 -9.02 11.76
CA ALA A 628 -11.02 -9.33 10.83
C ALA A 628 -11.01 -10.79 10.35
N HIS A 629 -11.29 -11.76 11.24
CA HIS A 629 -10.96 -13.18 11.00
C HIS A 629 -12.15 -14.16 10.99
N TRP A 630 -13.39 -13.75 11.26
CA TRP A 630 -14.54 -14.67 11.14
C TRP A 630 -14.64 -15.27 9.72
N THR A 631 -14.23 -14.47 8.73
CA THR A 631 -14.12 -14.81 7.31
C THR A 631 -13.02 -15.83 7.03
N ASP A 632 -11.84 -15.67 7.64
CA ASP A 632 -10.67 -16.56 7.53
C ASP A 632 -10.89 -17.94 8.18
N HIS A 633 -11.89 -18.06 9.07
CA HIS A 633 -12.30 -19.31 9.72
C HIS A 633 -13.43 -20.05 8.99
N LEU A 634 -14.24 -19.33 8.22
CA LEU A 634 -15.42 -19.88 7.56
C LEU A 634 -15.14 -21.09 6.61
N PRO A 635 -13.98 -21.19 5.91
CA PRO A 635 -13.69 -22.33 5.04
C PRO A 635 -13.64 -23.69 5.75
N ASP A 636 -13.32 -23.72 7.05
CA ASP A 636 -13.19 -24.94 7.84
C ASP A 636 -14.55 -25.50 8.31
N VAL A 637 -15.63 -24.69 8.24
CA VAL A 637 -16.97 -25.06 8.70
C VAL A 637 -17.63 -26.04 7.73
N GLU A 638 -17.79 -27.29 8.17
CA GLU A 638 -18.40 -28.36 7.37
C GLU A 638 -19.94 -28.20 7.32
N GLU A 639 -20.60 -28.02 8.46
CA GLU A 639 -22.06 -27.84 8.56
C GLU A 639 -22.46 -26.34 8.61
N LEU A 640 -22.30 -25.63 7.50
CA LEU A 640 -22.61 -24.18 7.40
C LEU A 640 -24.05 -23.80 7.78
N GLN A 641 -25.00 -24.74 7.78
CA GLN A 641 -26.37 -24.49 8.24
C GLN A 641 -26.46 -24.17 9.74
N MET A 642 -25.51 -24.65 10.57
CA MET A 642 -25.51 -24.38 12.02
C MET A 642 -25.23 -22.92 12.35
N ILE A 643 -24.37 -22.26 11.57
CA ILE A 643 -24.05 -20.83 11.74
C ILE A 643 -24.96 -19.89 10.93
N ARG A 644 -25.84 -20.44 10.07
CA ARG A 644 -26.68 -19.67 9.13
C ARG A 644 -27.47 -18.55 9.79
N SER A 645 -28.12 -18.83 10.92
CA SER A 645 -28.89 -17.83 11.68
C SER A 645 -28.01 -16.67 12.16
N HIS A 646 -26.83 -16.98 12.70
CA HIS A 646 -25.87 -15.99 13.19
C HIS A 646 -25.26 -15.16 12.06
N VAL A 647 -24.98 -15.77 10.90
CA VAL A 647 -24.54 -15.05 9.69
C VAL A 647 -25.63 -14.09 9.20
N ILE A 648 -26.90 -14.53 9.18
CA ILE A 648 -28.05 -13.67 8.85
C ILE A 648 -28.13 -12.48 9.81
N THR A 649 -28.05 -12.69 11.13
CA THR A 649 -28.08 -11.59 12.11
C THR A 649 -26.95 -10.58 11.88
N LEU A 650 -25.72 -11.06 11.64
CA LEU A 650 -24.53 -10.21 11.45
C LEU A 650 -24.70 -9.29 10.23
N ILE A 651 -25.10 -9.86 9.09
CA ILE A 651 -25.33 -9.12 7.85
C ILE A 651 -26.56 -8.21 7.97
N SER A 652 -27.61 -8.63 8.68
CA SER A 652 -28.88 -7.89 8.73
C SER A 652 -28.89 -6.70 9.68
N HIS A 653 -28.08 -6.72 10.74
CA HIS A 653 -28.12 -5.72 11.80
C HIS A 653 -26.79 -5.02 12.08
N HIS A 654 -25.66 -5.59 11.66
CA HIS A 654 -24.33 -5.12 12.06
C HIS A 654 -23.34 -4.96 10.88
N PHE A 655 -23.80 -5.07 9.62
CA PHE A 655 -22.95 -4.99 8.43
C PHE A 655 -22.08 -3.73 8.40
N PHE A 656 -22.66 -2.54 8.58
CA PHE A 656 -21.92 -1.27 8.58
C PHE A 656 -20.83 -1.28 9.66
N THR A 657 -21.20 -1.54 10.91
CA THR A 657 -20.28 -1.55 12.06
C THR A 657 -19.16 -2.58 11.92
N TRP A 658 -19.44 -3.74 11.32
CA TRP A 658 -18.43 -4.75 10.98
C TRP A 658 -17.43 -4.23 9.95
N ILE A 659 -17.92 -3.72 8.81
CA ILE A 659 -17.10 -3.20 7.71
C ILE A 659 -16.27 -2.00 8.16
N GLU A 660 -16.85 -1.11 8.97
CA GLU A 660 -16.19 0.07 9.55
C GLU A 660 -15.04 -0.29 10.49
N ILE A 661 -15.23 -1.29 11.34
CA ILE A 661 -14.18 -1.82 12.23
C ILE A 661 -13.10 -2.51 11.41
N ALA A 662 -13.46 -3.35 10.44
CA ALA A 662 -12.50 -4.03 9.57
C ALA A 662 -11.60 -3.03 8.85
N ALA A 663 -12.17 -2.02 8.18
CA ALA A 663 -11.41 -1.01 7.42
C ALA A 663 -10.58 -0.05 8.30
N SER A 664 -10.94 0.16 9.57
CA SER A 664 -10.16 0.99 10.51
C SER A 664 -9.08 0.22 11.28
N THR A 665 -9.15 -1.11 11.40
CA THR A 665 -8.29 -1.88 12.32
C THR A 665 -7.33 -2.86 11.65
N ASP A 666 -7.57 -3.22 10.38
CA ASP A 666 -6.69 -4.05 9.56
C ASP A 666 -6.84 -3.64 8.07
N VAL A 667 -6.18 -4.37 7.16
CA VAL A 667 -6.38 -4.25 5.71
C VAL A 667 -7.78 -4.74 5.33
N PHE A 668 -8.54 -3.90 4.62
CA PHE A 668 -9.87 -4.23 4.14
C PHE A 668 -9.81 -5.20 2.96
N ARG A 669 -10.10 -6.48 3.22
CA ARG A 669 -10.05 -7.57 2.23
C ARG A 669 -11.28 -7.66 1.30
N GLY A 670 -12.27 -6.78 1.46
CA GLY A 670 -13.57 -6.89 0.78
C GLY A 670 -14.50 -7.95 1.39
N SER A 671 -15.82 -7.75 1.25
CA SER A 671 -16.83 -8.78 1.56
C SER A 671 -17.32 -9.53 0.32
N LEU A 672 -16.97 -9.07 -0.88
CA LEU A 672 -17.42 -9.67 -2.15
C LEU A 672 -16.99 -11.13 -2.32
N ALA A 673 -15.75 -11.48 -1.95
CA ALA A 673 -15.23 -12.83 -2.10
C ALA A 673 -15.97 -13.84 -1.19
N ILE A 674 -16.20 -13.47 0.07
CA ILE A 674 -16.97 -14.28 1.02
C ILE A 674 -18.47 -14.31 0.67
N ARG A 675 -19.03 -13.23 0.13
CA ARG A 675 -20.39 -13.21 -0.43
C ARG A 675 -20.53 -14.21 -1.57
N GLN A 676 -19.62 -14.23 -2.54
CA GLN A 676 -19.63 -15.20 -3.65
C GLN A 676 -19.48 -16.64 -3.15
N TRP A 677 -18.59 -16.88 -2.19
CA TRP A 677 -18.39 -18.19 -1.57
C TRP A 677 -19.63 -18.68 -0.80
N LEU A 678 -20.30 -17.79 -0.06
CA LEU A 678 -21.57 -18.07 0.62
C LEU A 678 -22.70 -18.31 -0.39
N GLN A 679 -22.82 -17.50 -1.44
CA GLN A 679 -23.83 -17.65 -2.49
C GLN A 679 -23.74 -19.01 -3.20
N GLN A 680 -22.54 -19.58 -3.35
CA GLN A 680 -22.33 -20.93 -3.90
C GLN A 680 -22.75 -22.07 -2.95
N ARG A 681 -22.82 -21.84 -1.63
CA ARG A 681 -23.04 -22.89 -0.61
C ARG A 681 -24.39 -22.79 0.11
N ILE A 682 -24.90 -21.58 0.33
CA ILE A 682 -26.23 -21.26 0.87
C ILE A 682 -26.79 -20.08 0.05
N PRO A 683 -27.35 -20.31 -1.14
CA PRO A 683 -27.83 -19.25 -2.04
C PRO A 683 -28.83 -18.29 -1.39
N GLU A 684 -29.61 -18.76 -0.40
CA GLU A 684 -30.61 -17.95 0.30
C GLU A 684 -29.98 -16.83 1.17
N LEU A 685 -28.67 -16.86 1.43
CA LEU A 685 -27.97 -15.77 2.13
C LEU A 685 -27.75 -14.53 1.26
N ASP A 686 -27.73 -14.67 -0.06
CA ASP A 686 -27.35 -13.55 -0.95
C ASP A 686 -28.34 -12.37 -0.86
N HIS A 687 -29.63 -12.65 -0.61
CA HIS A 687 -30.63 -11.59 -0.40
C HIS A 687 -30.28 -10.65 0.76
N TYR A 688 -29.69 -11.16 1.85
CA TYR A 688 -29.27 -10.34 2.99
C TYR A 688 -28.06 -9.47 2.65
N PHE A 689 -27.16 -9.93 1.77
CA PHE A 689 -26.09 -9.08 1.24
C PHE A 689 -26.64 -8.02 0.27
N GLN A 690 -27.70 -8.30 -0.48
CA GLN A 690 -28.32 -7.38 -1.46
C GLN A 690 -29.19 -6.25 -0.86
N GLN A 691 -29.09 -5.95 0.44
CA GLN A 691 -29.86 -4.83 1.02
C GLN A 691 -29.52 -3.49 0.35
N ARG A 692 -30.55 -2.65 0.13
CA ARG A 692 -30.46 -1.37 -0.61
C ARG A 692 -29.39 -0.41 -0.08
N SER A 693 -29.10 -0.46 1.21
CA SER A 693 -28.15 0.41 1.91
C SER A 693 -26.69 -0.07 1.85
N HIS A 694 -26.42 -1.34 1.50
CA HIS A 694 -25.05 -1.87 1.46
C HIS A 694 -24.24 -1.27 0.31
N ALA A 695 -24.82 -1.12 -0.89
CA ALA A 695 -24.09 -0.58 -2.04
C ALA A 695 -23.70 0.90 -1.86
N PRO A 696 -24.58 1.80 -1.36
CA PRO A 696 -24.18 3.16 -0.96
C PRO A 696 -23.04 3.19 0.08
N ALA A 697 -23.11 2.35 1.13
CA ALA A 697 -22.05 2.28 2.14
C ALA A 697 -20.70 1.82 1.58
N MET A 698 -20.70 0.86 0.65
CA MET A 698 -19.48 0.45 -0.07
C MET A 698 -18.93 1.56 -0.98
N SER A 699 -19.81 2.40 -1.55
CA SER A 699 -19.40 3.57 -2.35
C SER A 699 -18.79 4.69 -1.49
N ALA A 700 -19.35 4.91 -0.30
CA ALA A 700 -18.79 5.81 0.71
C ALA A 700 -17.42 5.29 1.21
N LEU A 701 -17.29 3.98 1.43
CA LEU A 701 -16.03 3.35 1.81
C LEU A 701 -14.96 3.47 0.72
N SER A 702 -15.32 3.25 -0.55
CA SER A 702 -14.44 3.49 -1.72
C SER A 702 -13.86 4.91 -1.69
N SER A 703 -14.74 5.90 -1.50
CA SER A 703 -14.39 7.33 -1.47
C SER A 703 -13.47 7.68 -0.29
N ARG A 704 -13.73 7.11 0.90
CA ARG A 704 -12.92 7.33 2.11
C ARG A 704 -11.56 6.63 2.05
N LEU A 705 -11.49 5.40 1.51
CA LEU A 705 -10.22 4.70 1.27
C LEU A 705 -9.38 5.41 0.22
N ALA A 706 -9.99 6.00 -0.81
CA ALA A 706 -9.28 6.83 -1.78
C ALA A 706 -8.72 8.12 -1.14
N HIS A 707 -9.47 8.77 -0.23
CA HIS A 707 -9.01 9.93 0.55
C HIS A 707 -7.80 9.60 1.43
N GLU A 708 -7.81 8.44 2.11
CA GLU A 708 -6.69 7.91 2.90
C GLU A 708 -5.50 7.41 2.06
N ALA A 709 -5.54 7.57 0.73
CA ALA A 709 -4.54 7.05 -0.21
C ALA A 709 -4.31 5.53 -0.09
N ARG A 710 -5.40 4.77 0.09
CA ARG A 710 -5.47 3.29 0.11
C ARG A 710 -6.12 2.77 -1.19
N PRO A 711 -5.53 2.96 -2.38
CA PRO A 711 -6.23 2.80 -3.67
C PRO A 711 -6.57 1.35 -4.02
N GLU A 712 -5.81 0.36 -3.55
CA GLU A 712 -6.11 -1.06 -3.77
C GLU A 712 -7.40 -1.47 -3.02
N GLU A 713 -7.54 -1.02 -1.77
CA GLU A 713 -8.71 -1.27 -0.93
C GLU A 713 -9.93 -0.46 -1.42
N ALA A 714 -9.71 0.77 -1.87
CA ALA A 714 -10.74 1.58 -2.53
C ALA A 714 -11.27 0.90 -3.81
N LEU A 715 -10.38 0.30 -4.60
CA LEU A 715 -10.76 -0.48 -5.78
C LEU A 715 -11.62 -1.70 -5.41
N LEU A 716 -11.28 -2.43 -4.33
CA LEU A 716 -12.12 -3.54 -3.83
C LEU A 716 -13.53 -3.05 -3.44
N ALA A 717 -13.62 -1.92 -2.74
CA ALA A 717 -14.90 -1.33 -2.35
C ALA A 717 -15.74 -0.86 -3.56
N ALA A 718 -15.11 -0.25 -4.57
CA ALA A 718 -15.77 0.14 -5.83
C ALA A 718 -16.29 -1.07 -6.62
N GLN A 719 -15.49 -2.14 -6.72
CA GLN A 719 -15.89 -3.41 -7.35
C GLN A 719 -17.08 -4.05 -6.62
N GLU A 720 -17.10 -4.00 -5.29
CA GLU A 720 -18.21 -4.54 -4.50
C GLU A 720 -19.48 -3.70 -4.63
N THR A 721 -19.38 -2.37 -4.65
CA THR A 721 -20.51 -1.46 -4.97
C THR A 721 -21.18 -1.85 -6.29
N LEU A 722 -20.38 -2.04 -7.35
CA LEU A 722 -20.90 -2.45 -8.67
C LEU A 722 -21.50 -3.86 -8.64
N GLY A 723 -20.88 -4.80 -7.92
CA GLY A 723 -21.35 -6.18 -7.75
C GLY A 723 -22.60 -6.30 -6.87
N LEU A 724 -22.86 -5.36 -5.97
CA LEU A 724 -24.10 -5.26 -5.21
C LEU A 724 -25.23 -4.69 -6.08
N TRP A 725 -24.98 -3.61 -6.83
CA TRP A 725 -25.98 -3.03 -7.72
C TRP A 725 -26.39 -3.99 -8.85
N ARG A 726 -25.43 -4.58 -9.58
CA ARG A 726 -25.72 -5.52 -10.68
C ARG A 726 -26.42 -6.81 -10.26
N ALA A 727 -26.33 -7.21 -8.99
CA ALA A 727 -26.99 -8.42 -8.50
C ALA A 727 -28.47 -8.21 -8.13
N ARG A 728 -28.90 -6.96 -7.89
CA ARG A 728 -30.24 -6.63 -7.43
C ARG A 728 -31.24 -6.54 -8.60
N VAL A 729 -32.44 -7.07 -8.40
CA VAL A 729 -33.54 -6.92 -9.36
C VAL A 729 -34.01 -5.45 -9.44
N PRO A 730 -34.13 -4.84 -10.64
CA PRO A 730 -34.48 -3.43 -10.77
C PRO A 730 -35.98 -3.15 -10.52
N GLU A 731 -36.34 -2.82 -9.28
CA GLU A 731 -37.65 -2.25 -8.90
C GLU A 731 -37.99 -0.96 -9.69
N ARG A 732 -36.95 -0.17 -9.99
CA ARG A 732 -37.02 1.09 -10.75
C ARG A 732 -35.85 1.12 -11.74
N PRO A 733 -36.04 0.67 -13.00
CA PRO A 733 -34.93 0.55 -13.95
C PRO A 733 -34.11 1.83 -14.16
N ALA A 734 -34.75 3.01 -14.17
CA ALA A 734 -34.04 4.29 -14.30
C ALA A 734 -33.14 4.61 -13.09
N GLU A 735 -33.67 4.49 -11.87
CA GLU A 735 -32.92 4.74 -10.63
C GLU A 735 -31.77 3.72 -10.47
N HIS A 736 -32.04 2.45 -10.79
CA HIS A 736 -31.07 1.37 -10.77
C HIS A 736 -29.95 1.57 -11.81
N ASN A 737 -30.28 1.96 -13.04
CA ASN A 737 -29.29 2.26 -14.08
C ASN A 737 -28.42 3.46 -13.72
N ASN A 738 -28.98 4.49 -13.09
CA ASN A 738 -28.20 5.61 -12.57
C ASN A 738 -27.19 5.14 -11.50
N GLN A 739 -27.63 4.33 -10.54
CA GLN A 739 -26.76 3.80 -9.48
C GLN A 739 -25.65 2.87 -10.02
N ILE A 740 -25.94 2.06 -11.05
CA ILE A 740 -24.90 1.31 -11.76
C ILE A 740 -23.93 2.26 -12.47
N ALA A 741 -24.41 3.32 -13.13
CA ALA A 741 -23.57 4.29 -13.82
C ALA A 741 -22.65 5.07 -12.86
N ILE A 742 -23.12 5.43 -11.65
CA ILE A 742 -22.29 5.98 -10.57
C ILE A 742 -21.21 4.99 -10.16
N ALA A 743 -21.56 3.74 -9.89
CA ALA A 743 -20.61 2.70 -9.47
C ALA A 743 -19.56 2.38 -10.55
N LEU A 744 -19.93 2.43 -11.83
CA LEU A 744 -19.02 2.29 -12.97
C LEU A 744 -18.07 3.48 -13.12
N ALA A 745 -18.54 4.70 -12.83
CA ALA A 745 -17.70 5.90 -12.83
C ALA A 745 -16.68 5.87 -11.68
N ASP A 746 -17.10 5.53 -10.46
CA ASP A 746 -16.19 5.34 -9.31
C ASP A 746 -15.15 4.26 -9.61
N LEU A 747 -15.57 3.09 -10.10
CA LEU A 747 -14.66 2.01 -10.51
C LEU A 747 -13.64 2.46 -11.58
N SER A 748 -14.07 3.27 -12.55
CA SER A 748 -13.17 3.83 -13.57
C SER A 748 -12.14 4.78 -12.93
N ASP A 749 -12.56 5.64 -12.00
CA ASP A 749 -11.68 6.57 -11.28
C ASP A 749 -10.66 5.85 -10.39
N ARG A 750 -11.06 4.79 -9.66
CA ARG A 750 -10.11 3.96 -8.88
C ARG A 750 -9.10 3.24 -9.78
N LEU A 751 -9.54 2.72 -10.94
CA LEU A 751 -8.64 2.10 -11.92
C LEU A 751 -7.70 3.14 -12.57
N ALA A 752 -8.19 4.33 -12.92
CA ALA A 752 -7.40 5.43 -13.48
C ALA A 752 -6.35 5.94 -12.48
N THR A 753 -6.72 6.07 -11.20
CA THR A 753 -5.82 6.43 -10.09
C THR A 753 -4.66 5.44 -9.95
N LEU A 754 -4.91 4.14 -10.16
CA LEU A 754 -3.88 3.10 -10.20
C LEU A 754 -3.08 3.05 -11.53
N GLY A 755 -3.32 3.99 -12.45
CA GLY A 755 -2.69 4.02 -13.78
C GLY A 755 -3.26 2.99 -14.77
N ARG A 756 -4.30 2.25 -14.41
CA ARG A 756 -4.89 1.15 -15.19
C ARG A 756 -5.92 1.66 -16.21
N ALA A 757 -5.53 2.65 -17.01
CA ALA A 757 -6.41 3.33 -17.97
C ALA A 757 -7.12 2.35 -18.95
N GLN A 758 -6.45 1.26 -19.34
CA GLN A 758 -7.03 0.26 -20.24
C GLN A 758 -8.16 -0.54 -19.58
N ASP A 759 -8.10 -0.78 -18.27
CA ASP A 759 -9.17 -1.43 -17.50
C ASP A 759 -10.30 -0.43 -17.20
N ALA A 760 -9.94 0.82 -16.92
CA ALA A 760 -10.87 1.92 -16.62
C ALA A 760 -11.81 2.25 -17.79
N LEU A 761 -11.40 1.97 -19.03
CA LEU A 761 -12.15 2.28 -20.25
C LEU A 761 -13.52 1.59 -20.33
N GLY A 762 -13.57 0.29 -20.00
CA GLY A 762 -14.81 -0.49 -20.08
C GLY A 762 -15.92 0.08 -19.18
N PRO A 763 -15.67 0.26 -17.87
CA PRO A 763 -16.64 0.86 -16.95
C PRO A 763 -17.14 2.24 -17.39
N VAL A 764 -16.27 3.17 -17.81
CA VAL A 764 -16.73 4.52 -18.19
C VAL A 764 -17.48 4.55 -19.53
N GLN A 765 -17.16 3.66 -20.48
CA GLN A 765 -17.96 3.48 -21.69
C GLN A 765 -19.38 2.97 -21.37
N GLU A 766 -19.51 2.03 -20.43
CA GLU A 766 -20.79 1.53 -19.97
C GLU A 766 -21.58 2.61 -19.19
N ALA A 767 -20.92 3.38 -18.33
CA ALA A 767 -21.52 4.51 -17.62
C ALA A 767 -22.08 5.57 -18.58
N VAL A 768 -21.31 5.97 -19.61
CA VAL A 768 -21.78 6.89 -20.67
C VAL A 768 -22.95 6.28 -21.45
N GLY A 769 -22.93 4.97 -21.75
CA GLY A 769 -24.04 4.29 -22.42
C GLY A 769 -25.36 4.33 -21.62
N LEU A 770 -25.28 4.05 -20.31
CA LEU A 770 -26.41 4.17 -19.39
C LEU A 770 -26.89 5.63 -19.29
N TYR A 771 -25.97 6.58 -19.12
CA TYR A 771 -26.34 7.99 -19.01
C TYR A 771 -26.93 8.57 -20.29
N ARG A 772 -26.50 8.18 -21.49
CA ARG A 772 -27.19 8.54 -22.75
C ARG A 772 -28.62 8.02 -22.79
N THR A 773 -28.83 6.77 -22.35
CA THR A 773 -30.17 6.14 -22.30
C THR A 773 -31.10 6.85 -21.30
N LEU A 774 -30.57 7.31 -20.16
CA LEU A 774 -31.30 8.07 -19.16
C LEU A 774 -31.55 9.52 -19.59
N ALA A 775 -30.56 10.19 -20.17
CA ALA A 775 -30.65 11.55 -20.70
C ALA A 775 -31.66 11.66 -21.85
N ALA A 776 -31.74 10.65 -22.75
CA ALA A 776 -32.74 10.62 -23.82
C ALA A 776 -34.20 10.57 -23.32
N GLN A 777 -34.43 10.16 -22.07
CA GLN A 777 -35.76 10.11 -21.44
C GLN A 777 -36.01 11.30 -20.49
N TRP A 778 -34.97 11.73 -19.74
CA TRP A 778 -35.04 12.83 -18.78
C TRP A 778 -33.80 13.74 -18.88
N PRO A 779 -33.69 14.61 -19.92
CA PRO A 779 -32.49 15.40 -20.18
C PRO A 779 -32.08 16.28 -18.99
N GLY A 780 -33.06 16.96 -18.38
CA GLY A 780 -32.84 17.85 -17.24
C GLY A 780 -32.26 17.15 -16.00
N SER A 781 -32.55 15.86 -15.81
CA SER A 781 -32.07 15.09 -14.64
C SER A 781 -30.69 14.48 -14.85
N TYR A 782 -30.34 14.08 -16.08
CA TYR A 782 -29.16 13.25 -16.33
C TYR A 782 -28.07 13.87 -17.22
N ASN A 783 -28.33 15.00 -17.89
CA ASN A 783 -27.30 15.64 -18.72
C ASN A 783 -26.03 16.06 -17.94
N THR A 784 -26.15 16.39 -16.65
CA THR A 784 -24.98 16.72 -15.79
C THR A 784 -24.11 15.48 -15.55
N ALA A 785 -24.73 14.35 -15.21
CA ALA A 785 -24.03 13.09 -14.98
C ALA A 785 -23.47 12.48 -16.29
N LEU A 786 -24.19 12.66 -17.41
CA LEU A 786 -23.68 12.35 -18.75
C LEU A 786 -22.43 13.18 -19.08
N ALA A 787 -22.44 14.49 -18.83
CA ALA A 787 -21.26 15.34 -19.03
C ALA A 787 -20.07 14.89 -18.14
N ALA A 788 -20.31 14.58 -16.87
CA ALA A 788 -19.26 14.04 -15.99
C ALA A 788 -18.67 12.71 -16.51
N ALA A 789 -19.52 11.78 -16.95
CA ALA A 789 -19.08 10.50 -17.52
C ALA A 789 -18.34 10.68 -18.87
N LEU A 790 -18.78 11.61 -19.72
CA LEU A 790 -18.09 11.97 -20.97
C LEU A 790 -16.72 12.63 -20.71
N HIS A 791 -16.59 13.40 -19.62
CA HIS A 791 -15.29 13.94 -19.19
C HIS A 791 -14.32 12.81 -18.81
N GLY A 792 -14.75 11.89 -17.96
CA GLY A 792 -13.97 10.70 -17.59
C GLY A 792 -13.59 9.83 -18.79
N LEU A 793 -14.53 9.63 -19.72
CA LEU A 793 -14.28 8.93 -20.99
C LEU A 793 -13.22 9.65 -21.84
N SER A 794 -13.29 10.98 -21.97
CA SER A 794 -12.29 11.77 -22.69
C SER A 794 -10.91 11.71 -22.03
N GLN A 795 -10.82 11.76 -20.70
CA GLN A 795 -9.56 11.60 -19.97
C GLN A 795 -8.96 10.21 -20.18
N CYS A 796 -9.75 9.15 -20.00
CA CYS A 796 -9.34 7.76 -20.20
C CYS A 796 -8.85 7.50 -21.64
N LEU A 797 -9.62 7.92 -22.65
CA LEU A 797 -9.22 7.82 -24.06
C LEU A 797 -7.96 8.63 -24.36
N SER A 798 -7.77 9.80 -23.73
CA SER A 798 -6.54 10.58 -23.89
C SER A 798 -5.32 9.91 -23.26
N ALA A 799 -5.47 9.26 -22.10
CA ALA A 799 -4.41 8.48 -21.47
C ALA A 799 -4.01 7.25 -22.30
N LEU A 800 -4.95 6.71 -23.08
CA LEU A 800 -4.72 5.63 -24.06
C LEU A 800 -4.27 6.15 -25.45
N GLY A 801 -3.96 7.43 -25.60
CA GLY A 801 -3.51 8.03 -26.87
C GLY A 801 -4.58 8.13 -27.97
N ARG A 802 -5.84 7.80 -27.67
CA ARG A 802 -6.98 7.75 -28.63
C ARG A 802 -7.57 9.15 -28.86
N ALA A 803 -6.71 10.09 -29.26
CA ALA A 803 -6.98 11.53 -29.27
C ALA A 803 -8.24 11.94 -30.06
N ARG A 804 -8.55 11.28 -31.19
CA ARG A 804 -9.77 11.55 -31.99
C ARG A 804 -11.06 11.20 -31.24
N GLU A 805 -11.07 10.09 -30.53
CA GLU A 805 -12.23 9.66 -29.74
C GLU A 805 -12.33 10.46 -28.43
N ALA A 806 -11.19 10.79 -27.82
CA ALA A 806 -11.11 11.70 -26.68
C ALA A 806 -11.65 13.11 -27.02
N LEU A 807 -11.39 13.60 -28.25
CA LEU A 807 -12.02 14.81 -28.77
C LEU A 807 -13.53 14.63 -28.95
N SER A 808 -13.98 13.54 -29.59
CA SER A 808 -15.40 13.30 -29.87
C SER A 808 -16.26 13.29 -28.59
N ALA A 809 -15.80 12.60 -27.53
CA ALA A 809 -16.49 12.58 -26.24
C ALA A 809 -16.52 13.95 -25.55
N ASN A 810 -15.51 14.79 -25.79
CA ASN A 810 -15.42 16.11 -25.18
C ASN A 810 -16.18 17.20 -25.98
N GLN A 811 -16.35 17.01 -27.29
CA GLN A 811 -17.26 17.82 -28.10
C GLN A 811 -18.71 17.60 -27.67
N GLU A 812 -19.14 16.34 -27.52
CA GLU A 812 -20.48 15.98 -27.01
C GLU A 812 -20.76 16.60 -25.62
N LEU A 813 -19.75 16.58 -24.73
CA LEU A 813 -19.80 17.26 -23.44
C LEU A 813 -20.02 18.78 -23.58
N VAL A 814 -19.27 19.45 -24.45
CA VAL A 814 -19.39 20.91 -24.66
C VAL A 814 -20.70 21.27 -25.32
N ASP A 815 -21.22 20.46 -26.25
CA ASP A 815 -22.48 20.73 -26.93
C ASP A 815 -23.68 20.58 -25.95
N LEU A 816 -23.62 19.59 -25.05
CA LEU A 816 -24.56 19.45 -23.93
C LEU A 816 -24.47 20.67 -22.98
N GLN A 817 -23.27 21.07 -22.57
CA GLN A 817 -23.07 22.20 -21.67
C GLN A 817 -23.48 23.55 -22.30
N ARG A 818 -23.20 23.78 -23.59
CA ARG A 818 -23.64 24.99 -24.31
C ARG A 818 -25.16 25.10 -24.36
N THR A 819 -25.85 24.00 -24.64
CA THR A 819 -27.33 23.95 -24.66
C THR A 819 -27.88 24.39 -23.29
N ARG A 820 -27.35 23.84 -22.20
CA ARG A 820 -27.84 24.14 -20.85
C ARG A 820 -27.38 25.52 -20.32
N ALA A 821 -26.22 26.01 -20.75
CA ALA A 821 -25.77 27.36 -20.45
C ALA A 821 -26.58 28.43 -21.21
N ALA A 822 -27.24 28.08 -22.33
CA ALA A 822 -28.21 28.95 -22.98
C ALA A 822 -29.58 28.95 -22.25
N GLU A 823 -30.00 27.81 -21.71
CA GLU A 823 -31.24 27.68 -20.90
C GLU A 823 -31.11 28.34 -19.52
N GLN A 824 -30.00 28.09 -18.82
CA GLN A 824 -29.74 28.48 -17.43
C GLN A 824 -28.30 28.98 -17.25
N PRO A 825 -27.98 30.21 -17.71
CA PRO A 825 -26.61 30.73 -17.72
C PRO A 825 -25.94 30.83 -16.34
N ALA A 826 -26.71 31.03 -15.27
CA ALA A 826 -26.16 31.18 -13.92
C ALA A 826 -25.68 29.85 -13.31
N GLU A 827 -26.12 28.71 -13.84
CA GLU A 827 -25.81 27.37 -13.32
C GLU A 827 -24.69 26.70 -14.14
N TYR A 828 -24.85 26.63 -15.47
CA TYR A 828 -23.96 25.82 -16.33
C TYR A 828 -22.76 26.57 -16.94
N ARG A 829 -22.56 27.86 -16.62
CA ARG A 829 -21.44 28.65 -17.20
C ARG A 829 -20.07 28.20 -16.71
N ALA A 830 -19.94 27.77 -15.46
CA ALA A 830 -18.69 27.24 -14.92
C ALA A 830 -18.33 25.87 -15.54
N ASP A 831 -19.34 25.00 -15.67
CA ASP A 831 -19.27 23.73 -16.37
C ASP A 831 -18.80 23.89 -17.81
N LEU A 832 -19.46 24.78 -18.57
CA LEU A 832 -19.11 25.09 -19.96
C LEU A 832 -17.67 25.61 -20.08
N ALA A 833 -17.23 26.49 -19.16
CA ALA A 833 -15.88 27.00 -19.17
C ALA A 833 -14.84 25.87 -18.97
N ALA A 834 -15.09 24.93 -18.06
CA ALA A 834 -14.24 23.75 -17.84
C ALA A 834 -14.23 22.80 -19.06
N GLY A 835 -15.39 22.60 -19.68
CA GLY A 835 -15.54 21.81 -20.91
C GLY A 835 -14.74 22.40 -22.07
N LEU A 836 -14.89 23.70 -22.34
CA LEU A 836 -14.15 24.41 -23.39
C LEU A 836 -12.64 24.43 -23.16
N SER A 837 -12.20 24.58 -21.90
CA SER A 837 -10.78 24.50 -21.53
C SER A 837 -10.21 23.12 -21.88
N SER A 838 -10.93 22.05 -21.52
CA SER A 838 -10.60 20.66 -21.90
C SER A 838 -10.59 20.46 -23.42
N LEU A 839 -11.57 21.02 -24.12
CA LEU A 839 -11.73 20.91 -25.57
C LEU A 839 -10.55 21.55 -26.30
N SER A 840 -10.06 22.70 -25.82
CA SER A 840 -8.86 23.36 -26.35
C SER A 840 -7.64 22.45 -26.34
N VAL A 841 -7.44 21.67 -25.26
CA VAL A 841 -6.32 20.73 -25.13
C VAL A 841 -6.50 19.55 -26.09
N ARG A 842 -7.71 19.01 -26.25
CA ARG A 842 -8.01 17.92 -27.20
C ARG A 842 -7.83 18.35 -28.67
N LEU A 843 -8.22 19.58 -29.01
CA LEU A 843 -8.02 20.17 -30.34
C LEU A 843 -6.54 20.42 -30.63
N SER A 844 -5.81 20.98 -29.66
CA SER A 844 -4.37 21.23 -29.79
C SER A 844 -3.55 19.94 -29.95
N ALA A 845 -3.91 18.87 -29.22
CA ALA A 845 -3.28 17.55 -29.36
C ALA A 845 -3.48 16.91 -30.76
N LEU A 846 -4.41 17.42 -31.56
CA LEU A 846 -4.68 17.02 -32.95
C LEU A 846 -4.19 18.07 -33.96
N GLY A 847 -3.42 19.09 -33.53
CA GLY A 847 -2.88 20.14 -34.39
C GLY A 847 -3.89 21.20 -34.85
N ARG A 848 -5.11 21.22 -34.30
CA ARG A 848 -6.20 22.14 -34.68
C ARG A 848 -6.06 23.49 -33.97
N ALA A 849 -4.90 24.14 -34.11
CA ALA A 849 -4.46 25.28 -33.30
C ALA A 849 -5.44 26.46 -33.27
N GLN A 850 -6.03 26.84 -34.41
CA GLN A 850 -6.98 27.95 -34.47
C GLN A 850 -8.31 27.68 -33.73
N GLU A 851 -8.74 26.42 -33.70
CA GLU A 851 -9.96 26.00 -32.99
C GLU A 851 -9.68 25.80 -31.50
N ALA A 852 -8.49 25.29 -31.16
CA ALA A 852 -8.00 25.25 -29.79
C ALA A 852 -7.92 26.65 -29.16
N LEU A 853 -7.37 27.62 -29.91
CA LEU A 853 -7.39 29.03 -29.52
C LEU A 853 -8.81 29.50 -29.24
N SER A 854 -9.73 29.37 -30.22
CA SER A 854 -11.10 29.87 -30.08
C SER A 854 -11.83 29.29 -28.86
N ALA A 855 -11.67 27.99 -28.58
CA ALA A 855 -12.25 27.36 -27.39
C ALA A 855 -11.62 27.88 -26.08
N SER A 856 -10.31 28.16 -26.08
CA SER A 856 -9.62 28.75 -24.92
C SER A 856 -9.92 30.23 -24.69
N GLU A 857 -10.11 31.02 -25.75
CA GLU A 857 -10.55 32.43 -25.67
C GLU A 857 -11.98 32.51 -25.11
N GLU A 858 -12.92 31.69 -25.61
CA GLU A 858 -14.29 31.55 -25.07
C GLU A 858 -14.27 31.13 -23.59
N SER A 859 -13.52 30.08 -23.24
CA SER A 859 -13.37 29.61 -21.85
C SER A 859 -12.80 30.69 -20.92
N VAL A 860 -11.79 31.46 -21.39
CA VAL A 860 -11.18 32.56 -20.63
C VAL A 860 -12.16 33.70 -20.37
N ASP A 861 -13.04 34.05 -21.30
CA ASP A 861 -14.03 35.12 -21.08
C ASP A 861 -15.19 34.68 -20.17
N LEU A 862 -15.58 33.40 -20.20
CA LEU A 862 -16.47 32.84 -19.19
C LEU A 862 -15.81 32.86 -17.81
N TYR A 863 -14.61 32.32 -17.67
CA TYR A 863 -13.88 32.29 -16.40
C TYR A 863 -13.52 33.67 -15.85
N ARG A 864 -13.16 34.64 -16.70
CA ARG A 864 -12.87 36.02 -16.28
C ARG A 864 -14.08 36.70 -15.64
N THR A 865 -15.28 36.42 -16.13
CA THR A 865 -16.51 36.95 -15.52
C THR A 865 -16.80 36.24 -14.20
N LEU A 866 -16.77 34.90 -14.20
CA LEU A 866 -16.98 34.08 -13.00
C LEU A 866 -15.99 34.43 -11.88
N ALA A 867 -14.71 34.58 -12.20
CA ALA A 867 -13.66 34.96 -11.25
C ALA A 867 -13.82 36.39 -10.70
N ALA A 868 -14.45 37.30 -11.43
CA ALA A 868 -14.77 38.64 -10.90
C ALA A 868 -15.93 38.58 -9.88
N GLU A 869 -16.87 37.64 -10.04
CA GLU A 869 -17.99 37.42 -9.12
C GLU A 869 -17.58 36.59 -7.89
N ARG A 870 -16.79 35.52 -8.07
CA ARG A 870 -16.34 34.60 -7.01
C ARG A 870 -14.87 34.17 -7.22
N PRO A 871 -13.88 35.02 -6.86
CA PRO A 871 -12.47 34.71 -7.07
C PRO A 871 -12.01 33.40 -6.40
N ALA A 872 -12.49 33.13 -5.19
CA ALA A 872 -12.09 31.96 -4.40
C ALA A 872 -12.57 30.62 -4.97
N GLU A 873 -13.63 30.64 -5.80
CA GLU A 873 -14.20 29.43 -6.42
C GLU A 873 -13.54 29.16 -7.78
N TYR A 874 -13.39 30.20 -8.62
CA TYR A 874 -13.04 30.02 -10.04
C TYR A 874 -11.61 30.36 -10.44
N ASN A 875 -10.81 31.05 -9.61
CA ASN A 875 -9.43 31.42 -9.96
C ASN A 875 -8.55 30.21 -10.34
N ALA A 876 -8.81 29.03 -9.76
CA ALA A 876 -8.05 27.81 -10.08
C ALA A 876 -8.29 27.33 -11.52
N GLY A 877 -9.55 27.23 -11.95
CA GLY A 877 -9.90 26.89 -13.34
C GLY A 877 -9.50 27.98 -14.34
N PHE A 878 -9.62 29.24 -13.93
CA PHE A 878 -9.20 30.39 -14.74
C PHE A 878 -7.69 30.38 -15.00
N ALA A 879 -6.85 30.18 -13.97
CA ALA A 879 -5.40 30.16 -14.09
C ALA A 879 -4.88 29.03 -14.99
N VAL A 880 -5.47 27.82 -14.88
CA VAL A 880 -5.17 26.69 -15.78
C VAL A 880 -5.56 27.01 -17.23
N THR A 881 -6.72 27.63 -17.44
CA THR A 881 -7.21 27.98 -18.78
C THR A 881 -6.38 29.09 -19.43
N LEU A 882 -5.92 30.09 -18.66
CA LEU A 882 -4.94 31.09 -19.13
C LEU A 882 -3.60 30.44 -19.51
N GLY A 883 -3.18 29.39 -18.79
CA GLY A 883 -2.04 28.56 -19.16
C GLY A 883 -2.23 27.88 -20.51
N ASN A 884 -3.39 27.25 -20.74
CA ASN A 884 -3.76 26.64 -22.02
C ASN A 884 -3.78 27.69 -23.16
N LEU A 885 -4.46 28.82 -22.95
CA LEU A 885 -4.51 29.94 -23.90
C LEU A 885 -3.10 30.44 -24.26
N SER A 886 -2.19 30.56 -23.29
CA SER A 886 -0.81 30.99 -23.56
C SER A 886 -0.08 30.06 -24.53
N ASN A 887 -0.29 28.75 -24.39
CA ASN A 887 0.32 27.74 -25.25
C ASN A 887 -0.28 27.74 -26.66
N HIS A 888 -1.60 27.91 -26.78
CA HIS A 888 -2.29 28.01 -28.08
C HIS A 888 -1.93 29.30 -28.83
N LEU A 889 -1.75 30.42 -28.11
CA LEU A 889 -1.27 31.68 -28.67
C LEU A 889 0.18 31.58 -29.19
N LEU A 890 1.07 30.89 -28.46
CA LEU A 890 2.43 30.63 -28.91
C LEU A 890 2.45 29.74 -30.17
N ALA A 891 1.57 28.75 -30.25
CA ALA A 891 1.45 27.84 -31.39
C ALA A 891 0.96 28.52 -32.70
N ILE A 892 0.57 29.80 -32.64
CA ILE A 892 0.25 30.64 -33.80
C ILE A 892 1.07 31.95 -33.82
N ASP A 893 2.28 31.92 -33.28
CA ASP A 893 3.27 33.01 -33.26
C ASP A 893 2.84 34.31 -32.56
N ARG A 894 1.73 34.31 -31.79
CA ARG A 894 1.25 35.46 -30.98
C ARG A 894 2.02 35.57 -29.65
N ALA A 895 3.35 35.50 -29.70
CA ALA A 895 4.23 35.37 -28.52
C ALA A 895 4.06 36.49 -27.45
N LYS A 896 3.68 37.71 -27.85
CA LYS A 896 3.40 38.81 -26.89
C LYS A 896 2.13 38.58 -26.08
N ASP A 897 1.08 38.07 -26.73
CA ASP A 897 -0.21 37.79 -26.10
C ASP A 897 -0.09 36.52 -25.24
N ALA A 898 0.66 35.53 -25.73
CA ALA A 898 1.04 34.33 -24.98
C ALA A 898 1.75 34.68 -23.65
N LEU A 899 2.75 35.57 -23.70
CA LEU A 899 3.45 36.04 -22.51
C LEU A 899 2.52 36.76 -21.53
N ALA A 900 1.54 37.53 -22.01
CA ALA A 900 0.57 38.19 -21.14
C ALA A 900 -0.32 37.18 -20.40
N ALA A 901 -0.92 36.22 -21.12
CA ALA A 901 -1.76 35.18 -20.53
C ALA A 901 -0.98 34.27 -19.57
N ALA A 902 0.28 33.95 -19.90
CA ALA A 902 1.17 33.18 -19.02
C ALA A 902 1.52 33.92 -17.72
N ARG A 903 1.67 35.25 -17.75
CA ARG A 903 1.91 36.04 -16.54
C ARG A 903 0.64 36.11 -15.67
N GLU A 904 -0.53 36.34 -16.27
CA GLU A 904 -1.85 36.31 -15.58
C GLU A 904 -2.09 34.94 -14.90
N SER A 905 -1.79 33.84 -15.61
CA SER A 905 -1.84 32.46 -15.07
C SER A 905 -0.92 32.27 -13.85
N VAL A 906 0.34 32.70 -13.95
CA VAL A 906 1.31 32.58 -12.85
C VAL A 906 0.90 33.42 -11.64
N ASP A 907 0.43 34.64 -11.83
CA ASP A 907 0.09 35.54 -10.71
C ASP A 907 -1.18 35.07 -9.97
N LEU A 908 -2.18 34.52 -10.69
CA LEU A 908 -3.30 33.80 -10.07
C LEU A 908 -2.83 32.55 -9.31
N HIS A 909 -1.95 31.74 -9.90
CA HIS A 909 -1.39 30.56 -9.22
C HIS A 909 -0.55 30.92 -8.00
N ARG A 910 0.16 32.06 -7.98
CA ARG A 910 0.86 32.57 -6.79
C ARG A 910 -0.11 32.99 -5.69
N ALA A 911 -1.21 33.69 -6.04
CA ALA A 911 -2.24 34.05 -5.07
C ALA A 911 -2.91 32.81 -4.43
N LEU A 912 -3.20 31.79 -5.24
CA LEU A 912 -3.72 30.50 -4.78
C LEU A 912 -2.69 29.75 -3.90
N ALA A 913 -1.43 29.67 -4.33
CA ALA A 913 -0.36 29.04 -3.58
C ALA A 913 -0.09 29.72 -2.23
N ALA A 914 -0.18 31.05 -2.15
CA ALA A 914 -0.05 31.78 -0.89
C ALA A 914 -1.16 31.43 0.13
N ALA A 915 -2.37 31.12 -0.36
CA ALA A 915 -3.49 30.71 0.50
C ALA A 915 -3.46 29.20 0.86
N ARG A 916 -3.09 28.33 -0.07
CA ARG A 916 -3.06 26.85 0.11
C ARG A 916 -1.87 26.22 -0.65
N PRO A 917 -0.63 26.28 -0.11
CA PRO A 917 0.58 25.85 -0.83
C PRO A 917 0.51 24.39 -1.30
N ALA A 918 0.07 23.49 -0.41
CA ALA A 918 0.00 22.05 -0.68
C ALA A 918 -0.98 21.67 -1.81
N ALA A 919 -1.95 22.53 -2.13
CA ALA A 919 -2.93 22.29 -3.20
C ALA A 919 -2.53 22.90 -4.55
N HIS A 920 -1.72 23.98 -4.55
CA HIS A 920 -1.53 24.80 -5.75
C HIS A 920 -0.07 24.96 -6.22
N ASN A 921 0.94 24.59 -5.42
CA ASN A 921 2.35 24.69 -5.82
C ASN A 921 2.68 23.92 -7.12
N ALA A 922 2.00 22.79 -7.39
CA ALA A 922 2.20 22.02 -8.63
C ALA A 922 1.65 22.75 -9.87
N GLY A 923 0.52 23.44 -9.73
CA GLY A 923 -0.04 24.30 -10.78
C GLY A 923 0.84 25.53 -11.03
N LEU A 924 1.31 26.17 -9.95
CA LEU A 924 2.26 27.28 -10.02
C LEU A 924 3.56 26.89 -10.75
N ALA A 925 4.17 25.76 -10.40
CA ALA A 925 5.37 25.28 -11.10
C ALA A 925 5.10 25.01 -12.59
N THR A 926 3.94 24.43 -12.93
CA THR A 926 3.54 24.19 -14.33
C THR A 926 3.39 25.51 -15.10
N ALA A 927 2.72 26.51 -14.53
CA ALA A 927 2.57 27.83 -15.14
C ALA A 927 3.90 28.57 -15.29
N LEU A 928 4.79 28.47 -14.29
CA LEU A 928 6.15 29.04 -14.34
C LEU A 928 7.03 28.41 -15.42
N ASN A 929 6.90 27.08 -15.65
CA ASN A 929 7.58 26.42 -16.76
C ASN A 929 7.08 26.96 -18.11
N SER A 930 5.76 27.07 -18.32
CA SER A 930 5.21 27.69 -19.54
C SER A 930 5.71 29.12 -19.72
N LEU A 931 5.65 29.94 -18.66
CA LEU A 931 6.19 31.31 -18.64
C LEU A 931 7.68 31.36 -19.02
N SER A 932 8.50 30.41 -18.56
CA SER A 932 9.92 30.33 -18.92
C SER A 932 10.15 30.10 -20.42
N VAL A 933 9.33 29.27 -21.05
CA VAL A 933 9.38 29.01 -22.51
C VAL A 933 8.96 30.25 -23.30
N HIS A 934 7.87 30.92 -22.89
CA HIS A 934 7.40 32.16 -23.52
C HIS A 934 8.42 33.31 -23.39
N LEU A 935 9.14 33.39 -22.26
CA LEU A 935 10.23 34.35 -22.06
C LEU A 935 11.48 34.02 -22.87
N GLY A 936 11.81 32.73 -22.97
CA GLY A 936 12.93 32.24 -23.79
C GLY A 936 12.76 32.55 -25.27
N GLY A 937 11.56 32.31 -25.83
CA GLY A 937 11.21 32.66 -27.21
C GLY A 937 11.11 34.17 -27.51
N LEU A 938 11.38 35.03 -26.53
CA LEU A 938 11.44 36.49 -26.64
C LEU A 938 12.82 37.05 -26.20
N ASP A 939 13.84 36.19 -26.14
CA ASP A 939 15.23 36.51 -25.71
C ASP A 939 15.36 37.11 -24.31
N ARG A 940 14.35 36.95 -23.43
CA ARG A 940 14.33 37.49 -22.05
C ARG A 940 15.07 36.56 -21.08
N ALA A 941 16.33 36.29 -21.41
CA ALA A 941 17.18 35.26 -20.81
C ALA A 941 17.10 35.12 -19.29
N GLN A 942 17.34 36.23 -18.56
CA GLN A 942 17.40 36.21 -17.10
C GLN A 942 16.04 35.91 -16.45
N GLU A 943 14.94 36.40 -17.01
CA GLU A 943 13.59 36.09 -16.52
C GLU A 943 13.19 34.65 -16.86
N ALA A 944 13.58 34.15 -18.05
CA ALA A 944 13.29 32.78 -18.47
C ALA A 944 13.96 31.76 -17.52
N VAL A 945 15.26 31.92 -17.28
CA VAL A 945 16.02 31.06 -16.35
C VAL A 945 15.48 31.20 -14.92
N ALA A 946 15.11 32.39 -14.46
CA ALA A 946 14.54 32.58 -13.13
C ALA A 946 13.18 31.86 -12.96
N ALA A 947 12.27 31.97 -13.94
CA ALA A 947 10.97 31.29 -13.90
C ALA A 947 11.12 29.75 -13.98
N ALA A 948 12.05 29.25 -14.80
CA ALA A 948 12.37 27.83 -14.85
C ALA A 948 12.96 27.32 -13.53
N GLN A 949 13.83 28.09 -12.88
CA GLN A 949 14.41 27.75 -11.59
C GLN A 949 13.37 27.75 -10.45
N GLU A 950 12.50 28.76 -10.38
CA GLU A 950 11.37 28.81 -9.42
C GLU A 950 10.46 27.59 -9.58
N SER A 951 10.21 27.16 -10.82
CA SER A 951 9.46 25.94 -11.14
C SER A 951 10.19 24.66 -10.71
N VAL A 952 11.50 24.54 -10.99
CA VAL A 952 12.34 23.41 -10.55
C VAL A 952 12.35 23.29 -9.03
N ASP A 953 12.50 24.40 -8.28
CA ASP A 953 12.61 24.33 -6.83
C ASP A 953 11.26 24.03 -6.15
N LEU A 954 10.15 24.53 -6.69
CA LEU A 954 8.80 24.11 -6.29
C LEU A 954 8.57 22.61 -6.55
N LEU A 955 8.92 22.13 -7.75
CA LEU A 955 8.76 20.72 -8.10
C LEU A 955 9.73 19.82 -7.33
N ARG A 956 10.94 20.28 -6.98
CA ARG A 956 11.89 19.54 -6.14
C ARG A 956 11.42 19.44 -4.68
N ALA A 957 10.79 20.49 -4.15
CA ALA A 957 10.16 20.44 -2.83
C ALA A 957 8.94 19.48 -2.80
N LEU A 958 8.11 19.50 -3.84
CA LEU A 958 6.99 18.56 -4.01
C LEU A 958 7.47 17.12 -4.23
N ALA A 959 8.48 16.94 -5.08
CA ALA A 959 9.13 15.67 -5.40
C ALA A 959 10.12 15.19 -4.33
N ALA A 960 10.22 15.87 -3.18
CA ALA A 960 10.67 15.24 -1.96
C ALA A 960 9.51 14.48 -1.30
N GLY A 961 8.38 15.16 -1.08
CA GLY A 961 7.24 14.61 -0.34
C GLY A 961 6.40 13.56 -1.08
N ARG A 962 6.28 13.66 -2.42
CA ARG A 962 5.53 12.72 -3.28
C ARG A 962 6.26 12.52 -4.62
N PRO A 963 7.41 11.81 -4.63
CA PRO A 963 8.29 11.78 -5.80
C PRO A 963 7.63 11.07 -7.00
N ALA A 964 6.86 10.00 -6.75
CA ALA A 964 5.99 9.32 -7.73
C ALA A 964 5.16 10.28 -8.60
N ALA A 965 4.55 11.30 -7.97
CA ALA A 965 3.60 12.21 -8.59
C ALA A 965 4.28 13.41 -9.28
N HIS A 966 5.57 13.64 -9.02
CA HIS A 966 6.23 14.91 -9.34
C HIS A 966 7.57 14.77 -10.06
N ASN A 967 8.25 13.61 -10.00
CA ASN A 967 9.52 13.35 -10.70
C ASN A 967 9.41 13.54 -12.22
N ALA A 968 8.30 13.12 -12.83
CA ALA A 968 8.06 13.32 -14.27
C ALA A 968 7.93 14.81 -14.64
N GLY A 969 7.27 15.60 -13.79
CA GLY A 969 7.17 17.06 -13.95
C GLY A 969 8.52 17.74 -13.72
N LEU A 970 9.23 17.39 -12.65
CA LEU A 970 10.56 17.90 -12.33
C LEU A 970 11.54 17.64 -13.49
N ALA A 971 11.56 16.43 -14.06
CA ALA A 971 12.39 16.10 -15.21
C ALA A 971 12.03 16.94 -16.44
N MET A 972 10.75 17.17 -16.73
CA MET A 972 10.31 18.03 -17.83
C MET A 972 10.82 19.46 -17.67
N VAL A 973 10.69 20.05 -16.48
CA VAL A 973 11.14 21.44 -16.23
C VAL A 973 12.66 21.54 -16.19
N LEU A 974 13.37 20.56 -15.64
CA LEU A 974 14.85 20.49 -15.72
C LEU A 974 15.35 20.42 -17.17
N ASN A 975 14.60 19.78 -18.07
CA ASN A 975 14.89 19.81 -19.50
C ASN A 975 14.58 21.19 -20.13
N SER A 976 13.49 21.86 -19.78
CA SER A 976 13.24 23.25 -20.20
C SER A 976 14.38 24.17 -19.75
N LEU A 977 14.79 24.06 -18.48
CA LEU A 977 15.89 24.80 -17.88
C LEU A 977 17.22 24.50 -18.61
N SER A 978 17.51 23.24 -18.96
CA SER A 978 18.76 22.91 -19.68
C SER A 978 18.82 23.54 -21.07
N ILE A 979 17.71 23.59 -21.80
CA ILE A 979 17.62 24.24 -23.12
C ILE A 979 17.85 25.76 -22.97
N LEU A 980 17.22 26.41 -21.99
CA LEU A 980 17.41 27.84 -21.71
C LEU A 980 18.86 28.15 -21.32
N LEU A 981 19.43 27.39 -20.37
CA LEU A 981 20.82 27.56 -19.94
C LEU A 981 21.81 27.35 -21.10
N LEU A 982 21.54 26.40 -22.01
CA LEU A 982 22.38 26.17 -23.20
C LEU A 982 22.31 27.37 -24.16
N ALA A 983 21.09 27.85 -24.48
CA ALA A 983 20.87 28.99 -25.36
C ALA A 983 21.55 30.28 -24.87
N PHE A 984 21.70 30.45 -23.56
CA PHE A 984 22.36 31.61 -22.95
C PHE A 984 23.82 31.33 -22.51
N GLY A 985 24.45 30.26 -23.02
CA GLY A 985 25.87 29.98 -22.87
C GLY A 985 26.31 29.42 -21.50
N GLN A 986 25.37 29.01 -20.66
CA GLN A 986 25.62 28.41 -19.34
C GLN A 986 25.73 26.87 -19.45
N THR A 987 26.52 26.38 -20.42
CA THR A 987 26.60 24.98 -20.86
C THR A 987 26.89 23.98 -19.73
N ARG A 988 27.66 24.38 -18.70
CA ARG A 988 27.96 23.51 -17.54
C ARG A 988 26.72 23.20 -16.71
N ASP A 989 25.89 24.22 -16.50
CA ASP A 989 24.67 24.15 -15.69
C ASP A 989 23.55 23.52 -16.53
N ALA A 990 23.50 23.81 -17.84
CA ALA A 990 22.68 23.10 -18.81
C ALA A 990 22.92 21.58 -18.77
N ARG A 991 24.19 21.15 -18.81
CA ARG A 991 24.57 19.73 -18.69
C ARG A 991 24.14 19.14 -17.34
N ALA A 992 24.17 19.91 -16.25
CA ALA A 992 23.73 19.44 -14.94
C ALA A 992 22.22 19.19 -14.92
N ALA A 993 21.41 20.15 -15.36
CA ALA A 993 19.95 20.03 -15.42
C ALA A 993 19.50 18.92 -16.40
N ALA A 994 20.14 18.79 -17.56
CA ALA A 994 19.89 17.71 -18.51
C ALA A 994 20.26 16.33 -17.95
N ALA A 995 21.34 16.22 -17.16
CA ALA A 995 21.74 14.97 -16.52
C ALA A 995 20.81 14.58 -15.35
N GLU A 996 20.35 15.54 -14.55
CA GLU A 996 19.35 15.32 -13.50
C GLU A 996 18.02 14.84 -14.11
N SER A 997 17.54 15.53 -15.15
CA SER A 997 16.36 15.16 -15.92
C SER A 997 16.46 13.75 -16.54
N ALA A 998 17.60 13.42 -17.17
CA ALA A 998 17.83 12.08 -17.74
C ALA A 998 17.99 10.99 -16.66
N GLY A 999 18.42 11.33 -15.45
CA GLY A 999 18.43 10.42 -14.31
C GLY A 999 17.02 10.06 -13.84
N LEU A 1000 16.17 11.09 -13.65
CA LEU A 1000 14.76 10.93 -13.28
C LEU A 1000 13.97 10.14 -14.34
N LEU A 1001 14.16 10.46 -15.62
CA LEU A 1001 13.45 9.78 -16.72
C LEU A 1001 13.95 8.36 -16.98
N ARG A 1002 15.19 7.98 -16.63
CA ARG A 1002 15.61 6.58 -16.64
C ARG A 1002 14.89 5.78 -15.57
N ALA A 1003 14.86 6.26 -14.33
CA ALA A 1003 14.16 5.57 -13.24
C ALA A 1003 12.67 5.33 -13.57
N LEU A 1004 11.99 6.35 -14.12
CA LEU A 1004 10.60 6.23 -14.57
C LEU A 1004 10.43 5.29 -15.79
N ALA A 1005 11.42 5.25 -16.69
CA ALA A 1005 11.41 4.39 -17.88
C ALA A 1005 11.72 2.92 -17.58
N GLU A 1006 12.45 2.60 -16.50
CA GLU A 1006 12.67 1.22 -16.05
C GLU A 1006 11.35 0.52 -15.66
N GLU A 1007 10.34 1.30 -15.20
CA GLU A 1007 9.05 0.78 -14.75
C GLU A 1007 7.93 0.90 -15.79
N ARG A 1008 7.87 2.05 -16.47
CA ARG A 1008 6.86 2.35 -17.48
C ARG A 1008 7.55 2.79 -18.80
N PRO A 1009 8.25 1.89 -19.50
CA PRO A 1009 9.00 2.21 -20.72
C PRO A 1009 8.13 2.94 -21.75
N ALA A 1010 6.91 2.45 -21.98
CA ALA A 1010 5.97 3.04 -22.94
C ALA A 1010 5.54 4.48 -22.62
N ALA A 1011 5.59 4.89 -21.34
CA ALA A 1011 5.22 6.24 -20.92
C ALA A 1011 6.41 7.22 -20.95
N HIS A 1012 7.64 6.75 -20.69
CA HIS A 1012 8.78 7.63 -20.43
C HIS A 1012 9.93 7.53 -21.44
N ASN A 1013 10.07 6.44 -22.22
CA ASN A 1013 11.14 6.29 -23.24
C ASN A 1013 11.15 7.45 -24.26
N ALA A 1014 9.97 7.94 -24.66
CA ALA A 1014 9.84 9.03 -25.62
C ALA A 1014 10.34 10.37 -25.07
N GLY A 1015 10.18 10.61 -23.77
CA GLY A 1015 10.72 11.78 -23.07
C GLY A 1015 12.22 11.63 -22.80
N LEU A 1016 12.65 10.47 -22.29
CA LEU A 1016 14.05 10.15 -22.04
C LEU A 1016 14.91 10.39 -23.30
N ALA A 1017 14.47 9.90 -24.47
CA ALA A 1017 15.19 10.12 -25.73
C ALA A 1017 15.35 11.59 -26.14
N ILE A 1018 14.44 12.49 -25.72
CA ILE A 1018 14.57 13.94 -25.95
C ILE A 1018 15.65 14.51 -25.04
N VAL A 1019 15.62 14.18 -23.75
CA VAL A 1019 16.56 14.71 -22.77
C VAL A 1019 17.98 14.20 -23.02
N LEU A 1020 18.13 12.94 -23.42
CA LEU A 1020 19.43 12.38 -23.84
C LEU A 1020 19.98 13.12 -25.08
N ASN A 1021 19.15 13.41 -26.09
CA ASN A 1021 19.57 14.23 -27.23
C ASN A 1021 20.08 15.61 -26.78
N ASN A 1022 19.37 16.28 -25.87
CA ASN A 1022 19.76 17.61 -25.36
C ASN A 1022 21.02 17.55 -24.48
N LEU A 1023 21.19 16.48 -23.69
CA LEU A 1023 22.40 16.19 -22.93
C LEU A 1023 23.61 15.93 -23.85
N SER A 1024 23.40 15.27 -25.00
CA SER A 1024 24.44 15.09 -26.02
C SER A 1024 24.95 16.42 -26.56
N TYR A 1025 24.07 17.36 -26.93
CA TYR A 1025 24.49 18.72 -27.33
C TYR A 1025 25.30 19.42 -26.22
N CYS A 1026 24.83 19.36 -24.98
CA CYS A 1026 25.58 19.91 -23.82
C CYS A 1026 26.96 19.25 -23.61
N LEU A 1027 27.14 17.99 -24.00
CA LEU A 1027 28.41 17.27 -23.91
C LEU A 1027 29.36 17.59 -25.09
N VAL A 1028 28.83 17.80 -26.30
CA VAL A 1028 29.59 18.24 -27.49
C VAL A 1028 30.21 19.63 -27.24
N ASP A 1029 29.41 20.60 -26.80
CA ASP A 1029 29.90 21.96 -26.50
C ASP A 1029 30.97 22.00 -25.39
N LEU A 1030 30.94 21.04 -24.47
CA LEU A 1030 31.96 20.87 -23.42
C LEU A 1030 33.15 20.01 -23.86
N GLY A 1031 33.21 19.59 -25.14
CA GLY A 1031 34.27 18.76 -25.72
C GLY A 1031 34.27 17.29 -25.30
N ARG A 1032 33.25 16.83 -24.55
CA ARG A 1032 33.13 15.48 -23.97
C ARG A 1032 32.51 14.50 -24.98
N ARG A 1033 33.10 14.43 -26.18
CA ARG A 1033 32.51 13.79 -27.36
C ARG A 1033 32.24 12.28 -27.20
N GLU A 1034 33.09 11.54 -26.49
CA GLU A 1034 32.87 10.11 -26.23
C GLU A 1034 31.61 9.87 -25.36
N GLU A 1035 31.37 10.73 -24.37
CA GLU A 1035 30.15 10.67 -23.54
C GLU A 1035 28.92 11.11 -24.33
N ALA A 1036 29.05 12.12 -25.20
CA ALA A 1036 27.99 12.53 -26.12
C ALA A 1036 27.58 11.35 -27.03
N LEU A 1037 28.56 10.63 -27.59
CA LEU A 1037 28.32 9.45 -28.42
C LEU A 1037 27.57 8.35 -27.67
N GLY A 1038 27.96 8.04 -26.43
CA GLY A 1038 27.24 7.05 -25.60
C GLY A 1038 25.78 7.44 -25.36
N VAL A 1039 25.55 8.71 -24.99
CA VAL A 1039 24.21 9.26 -24.68
C VAL A 1039 23.32 9.33 -25.92
N ILE A 1040 23.83 9.73 -27.09
CA ILE A 1040 23.03 9.80 -28.32
C ILE A 1040 22.72 8.41 -28.90
N LEU A 1041 23.61 7.42 -28.73
CA LEU A 1041 23.34 6.03 -29.13
C LEU A 1041 22.22 5.40 -28.30
N GLU A 1042 22.17 5.65 -26.99
CA GLU A 1042 21.05 5.26 -26.11
C GLU A 1042 19.74 5.89 -26.61
N ALA A 1043 19.75 7.19 -26.92
CA ALA A 1043 18.58 7.90 -27.40
C ALA A 1043 18.08 7.41 -28.79
N VAL A 1044 19.00 7.07 -29.69
CA VAL A 1044 18.70 6.46 -31.00
C VAL A 1044 18.10 5.06 -30.83
N ALA A 1045 18.60 4.25 -29.87
CA ALA A 1045 18.04 2.94 -29.58
C ALA A 1045 16.57 3.04 -29.09
N LEU A 1046 16.30 3.97 -28.17
CA LEU A 1046 14.94 4.26 -27.69
C LEU A 1046 14.01 4.72 -28.84
N ARG A 1047 14.48 5.62 -29.72
CA ARG A 1047 13.69 6.05 -30.88
C ARG A 1047 13.46 4.94 -31.91
N ARG A 1048 14.42 4.02 -32.11
CA ARG A 1048 14.25 2.86 -33.00
C ARG A 1048 13.21 1.88 -32.45
N ALA A 1049 13.20 1.60 -31.15
CA ALA A 1049 12.17 0.78 -30.52
C ALA A 1049 10.77 1.40 -30.69
N LEU A 1050 10.61 2.67 -30.32
CA LEU A 1050 9.35 3.40 -30.47
C LEU A 1050 8.87 3.49 -31.93
N ALA A 1051 9.78 3.65 -32.89
CA ALA A 1051 9.45 3.66 -34.32
C ALA A 1051 9.13 2.27 -34.91
N ALA A 1052 9.55 1.18 -34.26
CA ALA A 1052 9.13 -0.17 -34.63
C ALA A 1052 7.71 -0.49 -34.13
N GLU A 1053 7.36 -0.02 -32.93
CA GLU A 1053 6.02 -0.17 -32.36
C GLU A 1053 4.98 0.75 -33.02
N GLN A 1054 5.32 2.03 -33.21
CA GLN A 1054 4.40 3.06 -33.71
C GLN A 1054 5.06 3.93 -34.80
N PRO A 1055 5.29 3.39 -36.02
CA PRO A 1055 6.01 4.08 -37.09
C PRO A 1055 5.46 5.48 -37.40
N ALA A 1056 4.14 5.61 -37.50
CA ALA A 1056 3.46 6.86 -37.86
C ALA A 1056 3.69 8.02 -36.86
N LEU A 1057 4.06 7.72 -35.61
CA LEU A 1057 4.34 8.72 -34.57
C LEU A 1057 5.84 9.01 -34.41
N TYR A 1058 6.69 8.00 -34.54
CA TYR A 1058 8.11 8.12 -34.19
C TYR A 1058 9.11 8.07 -35.35
N MET A 1059 8.69 7.79 -36.59
CA MET A 1059 9.59 7.77 -37.75
C MET A 1059 10.24 9.14 -38.05
N ARG A 1060 9.53 10.25 -37.79
CA ARG A 1060 10.10 11.61 -37.87
C ARG A 1060 11.07 11.92 -36.71
N PRO A 1061 10.70 11.75 -35.42
CA PRO A 1061 11.65 11.86 -34.32
C PRO A 1061 12.90 10.95 -34.44
N LEU A 1062 12.77 9.79 -35.09
CA LEU A 1062 13.91 8.92 -35.41
C LEU A 1062 14.83 9.56 -36.46
N MET A 1063 14.29 10.12 -37.55
CA MET A 1063 15.08 10.87 -38.54
C MET A 1063 15.84 12.04 -37.90
N GLU A 1064 15.17 12.80 -37.02
CA GLU A 1064 15.74 13.98 -36.35
C GLU A 1064 16.90 13.59 -35.42
N ILE A 1065 16.78 12.49 -34.66
CA ILE A 1065 17.87 12.04 -33.77
C ILE A 1065 19.01 11.31 -34.49
N LEU A 1066 18.75 10.66 -35.63
CA LEU A 1066 19.79 10.10 -36.49
C LEU A 1066 20.65 11.21 -37.11
N ALA A 1067 20.06 12.37 -37.45
CA ALA A 1067 20.83 13.54 -37.88
C ALA A 1067 21.73 14.09 -36.75
N SER A 1068 21.25 14.12 -35.51
CA SER A 1068 22.07 14.44 -34.33
C SER A 1068 23.24 13.46 -34.16
N LEU A 1069 23.00 12.14 -34.27
CA LEU A 1069 24.05 11.11 -34.21
C LEU A 1069 25.09 11.28 -35.33
N ALA A 1070 24.67 11.56 -36.57
CA ALA A 1070 25.60 11.77 -37.68
C ALA A 1070 26.56 12.93 -37.39
N THR A 1071 26.05 14.05 -36.86
CA THR A 1071 26.86 15.21 -36.44
C THR A 1071 27.90 14.82 -35.40
N VAL A 1072 27.52 14.06 -34.35
CA VAL A 1072 28.44 13.58 -33.31
C VAL A 1072 29.52 12.62 -33.87
N LEU A 1073 29.18 11.82 -34.88
CA LEU A 1073 30.13 10.91 -35.55
C LEU A 1073 31.12 11.65 -36.47
N ASP A 1074 30.68 12.69 -37.18
CA ASP A 1074 31.55 13.55 -37.99
C ASP A 1074 32.54 14.32 -37.10
N ASP A 1075 32.06 14.90 -35.99
CA ASP A 1075 32.87 15.60 -34.98
C ASP A 1075 33.92 14.71 -34.28
N LEU A 1076 33.74 13.39 -34.33
CA LEU A 1076 34.67 12.37 -33.83
C LEU A 1076 35.54 11.75 -34.95
N GLY A 1077 35.25 12.01 -36.22
CA GLY A 1077 35.95 11.41 -37.36
C GLY A 1077 35.74 9.89 -37.48
N LEU A 1078 34.63 9.35 -36.97
CA LEU A 1078 34.39 7.90 -36.91
C LEU A 1078 33.75 7.34 -38.18
N GLU A 1079 34.22 6.17 -38.61
CA GLU A 1079 33.60 5.40 -39.70
C GLU A 1079 32.18 4.98 -39.31
N GLY A 1080 31.19 5.69 -39.85
CA GLY A 1080 29.77 5.41 -39.59
C GLY A 1080 28.83 6.56 -39.94
N SER A 1081 29.26 7.82 -39.80
CA SER A 1081 28.41 9.00 -40.07
C SER A 1081 27.69 8.92 -41.42
N GLY A 1082 28.45 8.69 -42.50
CA GLY A 1082 27.89 8.59 -43.86
C GLY A 1082 26.87 7.45 -44.04
N GLN A 1083 26.80 6.44 -43.16
CA GLN A 1083 25.72 5.44 -43.15
C GLN A 1083 24.48 6.00 -42.44
N VAL A 1084 24.65 6.58 -41.25
CA VAL A 1084 23.57 7.20 -40.45
C VAL A 1084 22.90 8.35 -41.21
N ALA A 1085 23.68 9.20 -41.88
CA ALA A 1085 23.16 10.29 -42.72
C ALA A 1085 22.31 9.78 -43.90
N ARG A 1086 22.68 8.62 -44.49
CA ARG A 1086 21.88 7.97 -45.55
C ARG A 1086 20.60 7.34 -45.01
N GLU A 1087 20.62 6.79 -43.79
CA GLU A 1087 19.43 6.30 -43.09
C GLU A 1087 18.43 7.45 -42.84
N ALA A 1088 18.90 8.57 -42.27
CA ALA A 1088 18.08 9.77 -42.05
C ALA A 1088 17.52 10.36 -43.37
N ALA A 1089 18.32 10.40 -44.45
CA ALA A 1089 17.85 10.85 -45.76
C ALA A 1089 16.79 9.92 -46.36
N ALA A 1090 16.91 8.60 -46.18
CA ALA A 1090 15.94 7.63 -46.65
C ALA A 1090 14.59 7.75 -45.90
N LEU A 1091 14.62 7.97 -44.57
CA LEU A 1091 13.44 8.24 -43.76
C LEU A 1091 12.76 9.55 -44.17
N ARG A 1092 13.52 10.62 -44.43
CA ARG A 1092 12.98 11.89 -44.94
C ARG A 1092 12.21 11.69 -46.24
N GLY A 1093 12.84 11.01 -47.21
CA GLY A 1093 12.20 10.71 -48.49
C GLY A 1093 11.00 9.75 -48.38
N ALA A 1094 10.89 8.95 -47.32
CA ALA A 1094 9.67 8.17 -47.04
C ALA A 1094 8.52 9.09 -46.58
N LEU A 1095 8.77 9.92 -45.55
CA LEU A 1095 7.81 10.87 -45.00
C LEU A 1095 7.29 11.88 -46.04
N GLU A 1096 8.16 12.37 -46.94
CA GLU A 1096 7.78 13.24 -48.05
C GLU A 1096 6.87 12.55 -49.07
N ARG A 1097 7.03 11.24 -49.30
CA ARG A 1097 6.16 10.45 -50.20
C ARG A 1097 4.82 10.10 -49.56
N GLU A 1098 4.73 9.99 -48.23
CA GLU A 1098 3.45 9.88 -47.53
C GLU A 1098 2.70 11.23 -47.53
N ARG A 1099 3.41 12.34 -47.31
CA ARG A 1099 2.86 13.72 -47.38
C ARG A 1099 2.38 14.12 -48.78
N HIS A 1100 2.74 13.38 -49.84
CA HIS A 1100 2.23 13.56 -51.19
C HIS A 1100 1.18 12.50 -51.61
N ARG A 1101 0.68 11.69 -50.66
CA ARG A 1101 -0.36 10.67 -50.87
C ARG A 1101 -1.63 10.89 -50.06
N GLY A 1102 -1.60 11.78 -49.06
CA GLY A 1102 -2.75 12.34 -48.36
C GLY A 1102 -2.95 13.81 -48.73
#